data_AF-K0WU88-F1
#
_entry.id   AF-K0WU88-F1
#
_cell.length_a   1.000
_cell.length_b   1.000
_cell.length_c   1.000
_cell.angle_alpha   90.00
_cell.angle_beta   90.00
_cell.angle_gamma   90.00
#
_symmetry.space_group_name_H-M   'P 1'
#
loop_
_entity.id
_entity.type
_entity.pdbx_description
1 polymer ?
#
loop_
_entity_poly.entity_id
_entity_poly.type
_entity_poly.pdbx_seq_one_letter_code
_entity_poly.pdbx_strand_id
1 'polypeptide(L)'
;MTANEILADIENYEKFDPVKGTVEGKTYVVVPTTTKTDKDSDVVINRHITLAHNTTLIFAGGKISGTGTLTGDNTRLIAPITQIFGEDITVDGIWVMDRAYPQWFGARNDISNNEFWHLRVACEAAKSTEENPLAPEAEKDKIEKARDTALKNLKAWKVDSSDAINKAMKLKHAGEVFLPKGEYAICKTLKVPYGIVLRGELADYRFNISDGQLPAGDYPLGGDTTPDDLSSYYKLGTVIRPLNTNYPLTVDSDGTPITSFDNNFAVVINPNIHPNENHNKAWEQEFPPAFTTIRDIQFNNFWTETPSMRGIYAIGGMKIENVSWSQFVQAVATPDDMYCDGKTIINCGFSAPTGCIFKDFVFETLVEEPKKIIKRFAQDQKEYYAFDLNGLGDNLYFHRNHMNMNEIAGGLKLSKSNGAQISCNIINDNITFYDCKGISFSANHCENGIQVKISNSQIVFSSNYFHKGSKPTFLIRDNNARGSVNVQSSTITLQNNSLVFLDHEDESSNLYIGNISPYDIQTDGYLSLSIQNTYRYRTPRNAAGSMHGCGLAILKEIWTIGEPEPELIPFTEFNDLSYLLSGSSLIKPNFHIVHNHVVNNTQFFRASAMPNNNIVWFLEKGAYHYRMQTIWDKKRLIGSSTLTLGDFNLGEIGSNPNMGKPQGLLLNIGANSYDGPSDGNGNQVVIRLMRARANGNTAYHSIEIPVCGTRFLYDNGLSVCGFKWKQETSIAPLTVNTMIQSIHFVGDNVVCKGTACPTVGEWTVGDIVYNTGTASNNAMWIYTANGWQAR
;
A
#
# COMPACT_ATOMS: atom_id res chain seq x y z
N MET A 1 -18.47 -32.39 -21.92
CA MET A 1 -18.35 -33.78 -22.37
C MET A 1 -19.52 -34.55 -21.78
N THR A 2 -20.30 -35.23 -22.61
CA THR A 2 -21.44 -36.06 -22.16
C THR A 2 -20.96 -37.45 -21.72
N ALA A 3 -21.76 -38.19 -20.94
CA ALA A 3 -21.41 -39.55 -20.52
C ALA A 3 -21.13 -40.49 -21.72
N ASN A 4 -21.83 -40.29 -22.84
CA ASN A 4 -21.66 -41.08 -24.06
C ASN A 4 -20.34 -40.74 -24.78
N GLU A 5 -19.87 -39.49 -24.71
CA GLU A 5 -18.57 -39.09 -25.25
C GLU A 5 -17.42 -39.67 -24.43
N ILE A 6 -17.55 -39.73 -23.09
CA ILE A 6 -16.54 -40.33 -22.21
C ILE A 6 -16.39 -41.83 -22.46
N LEU A 7 -17.51 -42.53 -22.71
CA LEU A 7 -17.53 -43.98 -22.90
C LEU A 7 -17.14 -44.45 -24.30
N ALA A 8 -17.28 -43.59 -25.33
CA ALA A 8 -17.00 -43.95 -26.72
C ALA A 8 -15.52 -44.31 -26.98
N ASP A 9 -14.60 -43.80 -26.16
CA ASP A 9 -13.15 -43.99 -26.30
C ASP A 9 -12.58 -45.10 -25.39
N ILE A 10 -13.42 -45.90 -24.73
CA ILE A 10 -12.99 -46.92 -23.74
C ILE A 10 -13.35 -48.32 -24.22
N GLU A 11 -12.36 -49.07 -24.70
CA GLU A 11 -12.57 -50.43 -25.25
C GLU A 11 -12.89 -51.50 -24.19
N ASN A 12 -12.42 -51.33 -22.94
CA ASN A 12 -12.59 -52.33 -21.86
C ASN A 12 -12.89 -51.67 -20.51
N TYR A 13 -14.10 -51.87 -19.97
CA TYR A 13 -14.48 -51.42 -18.63
C TYR A 13 -15.49 -52.37 -17.95
N GLU A 14 -15.53 -52.34 -16.62
CA GLU A 14 -16.55 -53.03 -15.80
C GLU A 14 -17.46 -52.02 -15.09
N LYS A 15 -18.71 -52.38 -14.80
CA LYS A 15 -19.56 -51.52 -13.97
C LYS A 15 -19.05 -51.56 -12.53
N PHE A 16 -18.85 -50.39 -11.92
CA PHE A 16 -18.45 -50.31 -10.53
C PHE A 16 -19.54 -50.88 -9.61
N ASP A 17 -19.18 -51.91 -8.84
CA ASP A 17 -20.05 -52.55 -7.85
C ASP A 17 -19.32 -52.59 -6.50
N PRO A 18 -19.75 -51.80 -5.50
CA PRO A 18 -19.07 -51.71 -4.21
C PRO A 18 -19.12 -53.01 -3.40
N VAL A 19 -19.91 -54.01 -3.82
CA VAL A 19 -19.99 -55.33 -3.17
C VAL A 19 -18.90 -56.27 -3.68
N LYS A 20 -18.49 -56.16 -4.94
CA LYS A 20 -17.63 -57.15 -5.63
C LYS A 20 -16.12 -56.88 -5.51
N GLY A 21 -15.73 -55.81 -4.83
CA GLY A 21 -14.33 -55.39 -4.75
C GLY A 21 -13.80 -54.90 -6.10
N THR A 22 -12.56 -54.44 -6.14
CA THR A 22 -11.88 -54.04 -7.37
C THR A 22 -10.58 -54.84 -7.54
N VAL A 23 -10.06 -54.85 -8.77
CA VAL A 23 -8.87 -55.58 -9.19
C VAL A 23 -7.86 -54.58 -9.71
N GLU A 24 -6.59 -54.80 -9.37
CA GLU A 24 -5.47 -53.92 -9.74
C GLU A 24 -5.42 -53.64 -11.24
N GLY A 25 -5.19 -52.38 -11.60
CA GLY A 25 -5.03 -51.93 -12.98
C GLY A 25 -6.30 -51.91 -13.84
N LYS A 26 -7.46 -52.32 -13.31
CA LYS A 26 -8.72 -52.34 -14.07
C LYS A 26 -9.44 -51.00 -14.10
N THR A 27 -10.27 -50.82 -15.13
CA THR A 27 -11.15 -49.67 -15.31
C THR A 27 -12.58 -50.00 -14.92
N TYR A 28 -13.16 -49.19 -14.03
CA TYR A 28 -14.55 -49.27 -13.61
C TYR A 28 -15.31 -48.00 -13.99
N VAL A 29 -16.55 -48.18 -14.44
CA VAL A 29 -17.46 -47.09 -14.79
C VAL A 29 -18.57 -46.98 -13.76
N VAL A 30 -18.78 -45.77 -13.25
CA VAL A 30 -19.90 -45.39 -12.39
C VAL A 30 -21.00 -44.82 -13.27
N VAL A 31 -22.06 -45.60 -13.45
CA VAL A 31 -23.29 -45.23 -14.18
C VAL A 31 -24.47 -45.19 -13.22
N PRO A 32 -25.54 -44.45 -13.55
CA PRO A 32 -26.77 -44.49 -12.78
C PRO A 32 -27.28 -45.92 -12.58
N THR A 33 -27.80 -46.22 -11.39
CA THR A 33 -28.44 -47.50 -11.11
C THR A 33 -29.93 -47.38 -11.40
N THR A 34 -30.43 -48.06 -12.42
CA THR A 34 -31.87 -48.16 -12.68
C THR A 34 -32.52 -49.07 -11.64
N THR A 35 -33.36 -48.50 -10.80
CA THR A 35 -34.20 -49.26 -9.86
C THR A 35 -35.54 -49.60 -10.52
N LYS A 36 -36.28 -50.60 -9.98
CA LYS A 36 -37.63 -51.03 -10.47
C LYS A 36 -38.69 -49.90 -10.54
N THR A 37 -38.36 -48.68 -10.12
CA THR A 37 -39.21 -47.49 -10.09
C THR A 37 -38.80 -46.41 -11.09
N ASP A 38 -38.02 -46.76 -12.13
CA ASP A 38 -37.57 -45.87 -13.22
C ASP A 38 -36.87 -44.58 -12.77
N LYS A 39 -36.27 -44.57 -11.58
CA LYS A 39 -35.42 -43.47 -11.10
C LYS A 39 -33.96 -43.91 -11.09
N ASP A 40 -33.14 -43.13 -11.77
CA ASP A 40 -31.68 -43.16 -11.68
C ASP A 40 -31.27 -42.95 -10.22
N SER A 41 -30.60 -43.95 -9.65
CA SER A 41 -30.17 -43.95 -8.25
C SER A 41 -28.65 -44.04 -8.11
N ASP A 42 -28.14 -43.44 -7.05
CA ASP A 42 -26.72 -43.39 -6.72
C ASP A 42 -26.15 -44.78 -6.39
N VAL A 43 -24.84 -44.95 -6.57
CA VAL A 43 -24.10 -46.08 -6.00
C VAL A 43 -23.85 -45.79 -4.52
N VAL A 44 -24.44 -46.57 -3.62
CA VAL A 44 -24.40 -46.30 -2.18
C VAL A 44 -23.29 -47.10 -1.48
N ILE A 45 -22.43 -46.40 -0.73
CA ILE A 45 -21.37 -46.96 0.11
C ILE A 45 -21.60 -46.51 1.56
N ASN A 46 -21.91 -47.46 2.45
CA ASN A 46 -22.10 -47.23 3.89
C ASN A 46 -21.06 -47.96 4.76
N ARG A 47 -19.95 -48.39 4.14
CA ARG A 47 -18.83 -49.09 4.79
C ARG A 47 -17.51 -48.52 4.28
N HIS A 48 -16.40 -48.96 4.85
CA HIS A 48 -15.07 -48.66 4.31
C HIS A 48 -14.79 -49.58 3.11
N ILE A 49 -14.38 -48.99 1.98
CA ILE A 49 -13.98 -49.67 0.75
C ILE A 49 -12.66 -49.07 0.28
N THR A 50 -11.65 -49.92 0.13
CA THR A 50 -10.37 -49.56 -0.50
C THR A 50 -10.36 -50.08 -1.93
N LEU A 51 -10.09 -49.20 -2.90
CA LEU A 51 -9.89 -49.58 -4.29
C LEU A 51 -8.53 -50.25 -4.44
N ALA A 52 -8.45 -51.26 -5.30
CA ALA A 52 -7.19 -51.92 -5.62
C ALA A 52 -6.22 -50.92 -6.28
N HIS A 53 -4.92 -51.12 -6.05
CA HIS A 53 -3.87 -50.28 -6.59
C HIS A 53 -4.03 -50.03 -8.10
N ASN A 54 -3.73 -48.82 -8.58
CA ASN A 54 -3.80 -48.44 -10.00
C ASN A 54 -5.18 -48.64 -10.68
N THR A 55 -6.26 -48.67 -9.93
CA THR A 55 -7.63 -48.71 -10.49
C THR A 55 -7.94 -47.40 -11.25
N THR A 56 -8.69 -47.47 -12.35
CA THR A 56 -9.28 -46.28 -13.00
C THR A 56 -10.78 -46.24 -12.73
N LEU A 57 -11.30 -45.13 -12.20
CA LEU A 57 -12.71 -44.89 -11.94
C LEU A 57 -13.24 -43.76 -12.84
N ILE A 58 -14.26 -44.08 -13.63
CA ILE A 58 -14.82 -43.19 -14.65
C ILE A 58 -16.29 -42.90 -14.34
N PHE A 59 -16.62 -41.64 -14.12
CA PHE A 59 -18.00 -41.22 -13.85
C PHE A 59 -18.72 -40.87 -15.17
N ALA A 60 -19.63 -41.74 -15.58
CA ALA A 60 -20.45 -41.58 -16.79
C ALA A 60 -21.92 -41.35 -16.39
N GLY A 61 -22.17 -40.21 -15.74
CA GLY A 61 -23.49 -39.81 -15.25
C GLY A 61 -23.92 -40.44 -13.92
N GLY A 62 -23.18 -41.44 -13.40
CA GLY A 62 -23.41 -41.98 -12.06
C GLY A 62 -22.85 -41.09 -10.96
N LYS A 63 -23.26 -41.34 -9.71
CA LYS A 63 -22.81 -40.65 -8.50
C LYS A 63 -22.64 -41.67 -7.38
N ILE A 64 -21.59 -41.54 -6.57
CA ILE A 64 -21.36 -42.35 -5.37
C ILE A 64 -21.84 -41.57 -4.15
N SER A 65 -22.72 -42.15 -3.33
CA SER A 65 -23.23 -41.54 -2.10
C SER A 65 -23.20 -42.53 -0.93
N GLY A 66 -23.75 -42.13 0.22
CA GLY A 66 -23.71 -42.91 1.47
C GLY A 66 -22.79 -42.30 2.52
N THR A 67 -22.70 -42.95 3.68
CA THR A 67 -21.96 -42.46 4.86
C THR A 67 -20.62 -43.17 5.07
N GLY A 68 -20.24 -44.05 4.16
CA GLY A 68 -19.00 -44.83 4.24
C GLY A 68 -17.75 -44.07 3.79
N THR A 69 -16.66 -44.83 3.61
CA THR A 69 -15.38 -44.30 3.14
C THR A 69 -14.96 -45.02 1.87
N LEU A 70 -14.60 -44.25 0.84
CA LEU A 70 -13.97 -44.75 -0.38
C LEU A 70 -12.52 -44.30 -0.42
N THR A 71 -11.59 -45.25 -0.30
CA THR A 71 -10.16 -44.98 -0.30
C THR A 71 -9.54 -45.37 -1.65
N GLY A 72 -8.95 -44.39 -2.33
CA GLY A 72 -8.16 -44.62 -3.54
C GLY A 72 -6.72 -45.05 -3.19
N ASP A 73 -6.16 -45.95 -3.99
CA ASP A 73 -4.75 -46.34 -3.94
C ASP A 73 -4.16 -46.14 -5.35
N ASN A 74 -3.47 -45.02 -5.55
CA ASN A 74 -3.01 -44.54 -6.85
C ASN A 74 -4.11 -44.60 -7.94
N THR A 75 -5.35 -44.28 -7.54
CA THR A 75 -6.53 -44.51 -8.37
C THR A 75 -6.75 -43.35 -9.34
N ARG A 76 -6.84 -43.62 -10.64
CA ARG A 76 -7.12 -42.59 -11.66
C ARG A 76 -8.60 -42.21 -11.65
N LEU A 77 -8.90 -40.91 -11.60
CA LEU A 77 -10.26 -40.38 -11.64
C LEU A 77 -10.52 -39.64 -12.95
N ILE A 78 -11.59 -40.02 -13.66
CA ILE A 78 -12.07 -39.33 -14.86
C ILE A 78 -13.54 -39.00 -14.65
N ALA A 79 -13.89 -37.72 -14.66
CA ALA A 79 -15.25 -37.29 -14.39
C ALA A 79 -15.58 -35.96 -15.09
N PRO A 80 -16.86 -35.73 -15.45
CA PRO A 80 -17.33 -34.40 -15.83
C PRO A 80 -17.30 -33.43 -14.63
N ILE A 81 -17.42 -32.12 -14.90
CA ILE A 81 -17.49 -31.07 -13.87
C ILE A 81 -18.92 -31.00 -13.32
N THR A 82 -19.36 -32.07 -12.66
CA THR A 82 -20.68 -32.21 -12.03
C THR A 82 -20.52 -32.99 -10.71
N GLN A 83 -21.54 -33.01 -9.86
CA GLN A 83 -21.49 -33.77 -8.61
C GLN A 83 -21.36 -35.27 -8.86
N ILE A 84 -20.28 -35.86 -8.34
CA ILE A 84 -19.98 -37.30 -8.45
C ILE A 84 -19.88 -37.99 -7.08
N PHE A 85 -19.70 -37.20 -6.01
CA PHE A 85 -19.70 -37.66 -4.63
C PHE A 85 -20.84 -36.99 -3.84
N GLY A 86 -21.55 -37.80 -3.05
CA GLY A 86 -22.55 -37.31 -2.10
C GLY A 86 -21.94 -36.45 -0.99
N GLU A 87 -22.78 -35.73 -0.25
CA GLU A 87 -22.31 -34.84 0.82
C GLU A 87 -21.68 -35.61 2.00
N ASP A 88 -22.23 -36.79 2.33
CA ASP A 88 -21.85 -37.54 3.52
C ASP A 88 -20.75 -38.60 3.29
N ILE A 89 -20.38 -38.86 2.02
CA ILE A 89 -19.35 -39.86 1.72
C ILE A 89 -17.98 -39.30 2.05
N THR A 90 -17.15 -40.11 2.71
CA THR A 90 -15.74 -39.78 2.90
C THR A 90 -14.93 -40.31 1.74
N VAL A 91 -14.20 -39.45 1.04
CA VAL A 91 -13.25 -39.86 -0.02
C VAL A 91 -11.84 -39.59 0.50
N ASP A 92 -10.99 -40.61 0.46
CA ASP A 92 -9.65 -40.58 1.05
C ASP A 92 -8.62 -41.33 0.19
N GLY A 93 -7.34 -41.28 0.57
CA GLY A 93 -6.26 -41.98 -0.13
C GLY A 93 -5.66 -41.20 -1.31
N ILE A 94 -4.92 -41.90 -2.17
CA ILE A 94 -4.14 -41.30 -3.26
C ILE A 94 -4.89 -41.43 -4.58
N TRP A 95 -5.15 -40.29 -5.21
CA TRP A 95 -5.92 -40.20 -6.45
C TRP A 95 -5.12 -39.47 -7.53
N VAL A 96 -5.23 -39.96 -8.77
CA VAL A 96 -4.53 -39.41 -9.94
C VAL A 96 -5.54 -38.72 -10.85
N MET A 97 -5.36 -37.42 -11.02
CA MET A 97 -6.17 -36.57 -11.92
C MET A 97 -5.37 -35.36 -12.37
N ASP A 98 -5.73 -34.77 -13.52
CA ASP A 98 -5.16 -33.50 -13.98
C ASP A 98 -5.49 -32.39 -12.96
N ARG A 99 -6.79 -32.11 -12.80
CA ARG A 99 -7.36 -31.11 -11.90
C ARG A 99 -8.48 -31.70 -11.07
N ALA A 100 -8.61 -31.26 -9.83
CA ALA A 100 -9.79 -31.53 -9.03
C ALA A 100 -10.77 -30.35 -9.09
N TYR A 101 -12.06 -30.66 -9.03
CA TYR A 101 -13.14 -29.68 -9.13
C TYR A 101 -14.03 -29.77 -7.89
N PRO A 102 -14.30 -28.65 -7.20
CA PRO A 102 -15.27 -28.64 -6.09
C PRO A 102 -16.67 -29.08 -6.49
N GLN A 103 -17.04 -28.94 -7.76
CA GLN A 103 -18.31 -29.43 -8.30
C GLN A 103 -18.50 -30.93 -8.08
N TRP A 104 -17.41 -31.72 -8.03
CA TRP A 104 -17.47 -33.15 -7.71
C TRP A 104 -18.11 -33.44 -6.34
N PHE A 105 -18.00 -32.49 -5.41
CA PHE A 105 -18.57 -32.54 -4.06
C PHE A 105 -19.81 -31.64 -3.90
N GLY A 106 -20.34 -31.09 -4.99
CA GLY A 106 -21.57 -30.30 -5.00
C GLY A 106 -21.40 -28.80 -4.78
N ALA A 107 -20.19 -28.24 -4.96
CA ALA A 107 -20.01 -26.78 -4.92
C ALA A 107 -20.87 -26.07 -5.97
N ARG A 108 -21.46 -24.93 -5.58
CA ARG A 108 -22.23 -24.04 -6.46
C ARG A 108 -21.41 -22.79 -6.79
N ASN A 109 -21.46 -22.40 -8.05
CA ASN A 109 -20.82 -21.19 -8.60
C ASN A 109 -21.83 -20.24 -9.25
N ASP A 110 -23.12 -20.47 -9.01
CA ASP A 110 -24.26 -19.82 -9.64
C ASP A 110 -25.17 -19.13 -8.61
N ILE A 111 -24.61 -18.75 -7.45
CA ILE A 111 -25.38 -18.11 -6.38
C ILE A 111 -26.00 -16.80 -6.91
N SER A 112 -27.29 -16.60 -6.64
CA SER A 112 -27.96 -15.35 -6.92
C SER A 112 -27.78 -14.34 -5.79
N ASN A 113 -27.94 -13.04 -6.08
CA ASN A 113 -27.95 -11.99 -5.06
C ASN A 113 -29.01 -12.25 -3.98
N ASN A 114 -30.19 -12.76 -4.36
CA ASN A 114 -31.25 -13.07 -3.41
C ASN A 114 -30.84 -14.18 -2.44
N GLU A 115 -30.18 -15.23 -2.93
CA GLU A 115 -29.66 -16.30 -2.08
C GLU A 115 -28.56 -15.78 -1.15
N PHE A 116 -27.64 -14.95 -1.67
CA PHE A 116 -26.54 -14.41 -0.88
C PHE A 116 -27.02 -13.48 0.24
N TRP A 117 -28.01 -12.62 -0.05
CA TRP A 117 -28.54 -11.63 0.90
C TRP A 117 -29.67 -12.15 1.79
N HIS A 118 -30.14 -13.38 1.58
CA HIS A 118 -31.33 -13.92 2.24
C HIS A 118 -31.28 -13.83 3.76
N LEU A 119 -30.12 -14.18 4.36
CA LEU A 119 -29.93 -14.11 5.82
C LEU A 119 -30.16 -12.69 6.36
N ARG A 120 -29.54 -11.70 5.72
CA ARG A 120 -29.66 -10.29 6.12
C ARG A 120 -31.10 -9.82 5.97
N VAL A 121 -31.67 -9.98 4.78
CA VAL A 121 -33.02 -9.50 4.46
C VAL A 121 -34.05 -10.06 5.44
N ALA A 122 -33.95 -11.35 5.77
CA ALA A 122 -34.87 -12.00 6.72
C ALA A 122 -34.74 -11.44 8.15
N CYS A 123 -33.52 -11.21 8.62
CA CYS A 123 -33.28 -10.69 9.96
C CYS A 123 -33.57 -9.18 10.06
N GLU A 124 -33.30 -8.39 9.02
CA GLU A 124 -33.67 -6.96 8.94
C GLU A 124 -35.18 -6.78 9.01
N ALA A 125 -35.94 -7.57 8.24
CA ALA A 125 -37.40 -7.55 8.30
C ALA A 125 -37.98 -7.98 9.66
N ALA A 126 -37.17 -8.64 10.51
CA ALA A 126 -37.59 -9.06 11.84
C ALA A 126 -37.44 -7.95 12.90
N LYS A 127 -36.61 -6.92 12.66
CA LYS A 127 -36.36 -5.81 13.59
C LYS A 127 -37.64 -5.02 13.90
N SER A 128 -37.62 -4.30 15.03
CA SER A 128 -38.69 -3.37 15.38
C SER A 128 -38.63 -2.14 14.46
N THR A 129 -39.79 -1.50 14.25
CA THR A 129 -39.89 -0.24 13.50
C THR A 129 -40.48 0.83 14.41
N GLU A 130 -40.29 2.10 14.07
CA GLU A 130 -40.92 3.21 14.82
C GLU A 130 -42.45 3.06 14.91
N GLU A 131 -43.07 2.46 13.89
CA GLU A 131 -44.51 2.18 13.84
C GLU A 131 -44.94 0.95 14.66
N ASN A 132 -44.01 0.05 15.00
CA ASN A 132 -44.28 -1.16 15.77
C ASN A 132 -43.09 -1.52 16.69
N PRO A 133 -42.88 -0.76 17.78
CA PRO A 133 -41.76 -0.96 18.68
C PRO A 133 -41.95 -2.24 19.50
N LEU A 134 -40.91 -3.06 19.57
CA LEU A 134 -40.86 -4.27 20.40
C LEU A 134 -39.99 -4.01 21.63
N ALA A 135 -40.26 -4.74 22.72
CA ALA A 135 -39.32 -4.80 23.84
C ALA A 135 -38.00 -5.47 23.39
N PRO A 136 -36.83 -5.08 23.92
CA PRO A 136 -35.53 -5.58 23.46
C PRO A 136 -35.42 -7.11 23.44
N GLU A 137 -35.94 -7.80 24.45
CA GLU A 137 -35.95 -9.26 24.52
C GLU A 137 -36.84 -9.89 23.44
N ALA A 138 -38.02 -9.30 23.19
CA ALA A 138 -38.95 -9.78 22.18
C ALA A 138 -38.43 -9.55 20.75
N GLU A 139 -37.72 -8.45 20.52
CA GLU A 139 -37.03 -8.18 19.26
C GLU A 139 -35.91 -9.19 19.01
N LYS A 140 -35.07 -9.44 20.03
CA LYS A 140 -34.01 -10.44 19.96
C LYS A 140 -34.54 -11.82 19.58
N ASP A 141 -35.56 -12.31 20.27
CA ASP A 141 -36.17 -13.63 20.00
C ASP A 141 -36.72 -13.73 18.57
N LYS A 142 -37.32 -12.65 18.07
CA LYS A 142 -37.88 -12.59 16.71
C LYS A 142 -36.77 -12.63 15.65
N ILE A 143 -35.67 -11.90 15.88
CA ILE A 143 -34.50 -11.89 14.99
C ILE A 143 -33.82 -13.27 14.98
N GLU A 144 -33.63 -13.90 16.15
CA GLU A 144 -33.04 -15.24 16.25
C GLU A 144 -33.87 -16.29 15.50
N LYS A 145 -35.20 -16.23 15.63
CA LYS A 145 -36.10 -17.12 14.88
C LYS A 145 -36.02 -16.90 13.36
N ALA A 146 -35.92 -15.64 12.92
CA ALA A 146 -35.75 -15.31 11.51
C ALA A 146 -34.40 -15.81 10.97
N ARG A 147 -33.33 -15.64 11.75
CA ARG A 147 -31.98 -16.15 11.44
C ARG A 147 -32.01 -17.66 11.25
N ASP A 148 -32.53 -18.41 12.22
CA ASP A 148 -32.53 -19.87 12.18
C ASP A 148 -33.35 -20.41 11.00
N THR A 149 -34.44 -19.72 10.65
CA THR A 149 -35.25 -20.03 9.46
C THR A 149 -34.47 -19.75 8.17
N ALA A 150 -33.78 -18.61 8.08
CA ALA A 150 -32.96 -18.27 6.92
C ALA A 150 -31.78 -19.23 6.75
N LEU A 151 -31.08 -19.60 7.83
CA LEU A 151 -30.00 -20.58 7.80
C LEU A 151 -30.49 -21.96 7.32
N LYS A 152 -31.71 -22.37 7.72
CA LYS A 152 -32.33 -23.60 7.22
C LYS A 152 -32.57 -23.54 5.71
N ASN A 153 -33.02 -22.40 5.19
CA ASN A 153 -33.20 -22.21 3.74
C ASN A 153 -31.87 -22.22 2.99
N LEU A 154 -30.86 -21.50 3.48
CA LEU A 154 -29.52 -21.49 2.88
C LEU A 154 -28.90 -22.89 2.80
N LYS A 155 -29.08 -23.69 3.87
CA LYS A 155 -28.67 -25.10 3.87
C LYS A 155 -29.44 -25.93 2.84
N ALA A 156 -30.76 -25.76 2.74
CA ALA A 156 -31.58 -26.46 1.75
C ALA A 156 -31.22 -26.08 0.30
N TRP A 157 -30.83 -24.82 0.08
CA TRP A 157 -30.37 -24.31 -1.21
C TRP A 157 -28.90 -24.65 -1.51
N LYS A 158 -28.14 -25.19 -0.55
CA LYS A 158 -26.73 -25.55 -0.70
C LYS A 158 -25.85 -24.37 -1.14
N VAL A 159 -26.08 -23.20 -0.55
CA VAL A 159 -25.35 -21.98 -0.90
C VAL A 159 -23.86 -22.07 -0.53
N ASP A 160 -23.54 -22.74 0.59
CA ASP A 160 -22.16 -22.87 1.09
C ASP A 160 -21.32 -23.86 0.26
N SER A 161 -20.26 -23.36 -0.38
CA SER A 161 -19.31 -24.16 -1.16
C SER A 161 -18.03 -24.51 -0.40
N SER A 162 -17.87 -24.06 0.86
CA SER A 162 -16.61 -24.21 1.61
C SER A 162 -16.20 -25.68 1.78
N ASP A 163 -17.14 -26.54 2.19
CA ASP A 163 -16.86 -27.96 2.43
C ASP A 163 -16.50 -28.69 1.13
N ALA A 164 -17.16 -28.35 0.02
CA ALA A 164 -16.88 -28.94 -1.29
C ALA A 164 -15.50 -28.52 -1.84
N ILE A 165 -15.12 -27.25 -1.65
CA ILE A 165 -13.78 -26.75 -2.04
C ILE A 165 -12.70 -27.42 -1.18
N ASN A 166 -12.88 -27.49 0.14
CA ASN A 166 -11.95 -28.16 1.05
C ASN A 166 -11.79 -29.66 0.73
N LYS A 167 -12.89 -30.37 0.40
CA LYS A 167 -12.83 -31.77 -0.03
C LYS A 167 -12.09 -31.96 -1.35
N ALA A 168 -12.25 -31.04 -2.32
CA ALA A 168 -11.49 -31.09 -3.57
C ALA A 168 -9.98 -30.89 -3.35
N MET A 169 -9.59 -29.97 -2.47
CA MET A 169 -8.17 -29.78 -2.09
C MET A 169 -7.61 -31.03 -1.39
N LYS A 170 -8.38 -31.62 -0.46
CA LYS A 170 -7.98 -32.86 0.20
C LYS A 170 -7.83 -34.02 -0.80
N LEU A 171 -8.77 -34.19 -1.72
CA LEU A 171 -8.74 -35.23 -2.76
C LEU A 171 -7.53 -35.09 -3.68
N LYS A 172 -7.21 -33.85 -4.07
CA LYS A 172 -6.10 -33.56 -4.99
C LYS A 172 -4.75 -33.82 -4.34
N HIS A 173 -4.63 -33.58 -3.04
CA HIS A 173 -3.42 -33.69 -2.23
C HIS A 173 -2.28 -32.73 -2.65
N ALA A 174 -1.86 -32.74 -3.92
CA ALA A 174 -0.93 -31.79 -4.51
C ALA A 174 -1.30 -31.48 -5.99
N GLY A 175 -1.03 -30.25 -6.43
CA GLY A 175 -1.35 -29.76 -7.77
C GLY A 175 -2.62 -28.90 -7.83
N GLU A 176 -3.22 -28.78 -9.02
CA GLU A 176 -4.26 -27.77 -9.26
C GLU A 176 -5.67 -28.23 -8.83
N VAL A 177 -6.32 -27.39 -8.03
CA VAL A 177 -7.77 -27.37 -7.81
C VAL A 177 -8.33 -26.18 -8.57
N PHE A 178 -9.15 -26.48 -9.56
CA PHE A 178 -9.68 -25.48 -10.47
C PHE A 178 -11.11 -25.10 -10.06
N LEU A 179 -11.34 -23.80 -9.94
CA LEU A 179 -12.64 -23.20 -9.70
C LEU A 179 -13.16 -22.65 -11.03
N PRO A 180 -14.11 -23.35 -11.71
CA PRO A 180 -14.78 -22.78 -12.88
C PRO A 180 -15.35 -21.40 -12.59
N LYS A 181 -15.45 -20.58 -13.62
CA LYS A 181 -16.02 -19.23 -13.56
C LYS A 181 -17.35 -19.23 -12.82
N GLY A 182 -17.57 -18.21 -11.99
CA GLY A 182 -18.80 -18.04 -11.23
C GLY A 182 -18.54 -17.53 -9.83
N GLU A 183 -19.61 -17.42 -9.06
CA GLU A 183 -19.59 -16.88 -7.70
C GLU A 183 -19.81 -18.00 -6.67
N TYR A 184 -18.83 -18.17 -5.78
CA TYR A 184 -18.86 -19.17 -4.71
C TYR A 184 -19.07 -18.47 -3.37
N ALA A 185 -20.17 -18.78 -2.70
CA ALA A 185 -20.35 -18.39 -1.31
C ALA A 185 -19.59 -19.37 -0.42
N ILE A 186 -18.83 -18.83 0.53
CA ILE A 186 -18.15 -19.63 1.56
C ILE A 186 -18.66 -19.18 2.93
N CYS A 187 -19.04 -20.14 3.78
CA CYS A 187 -19.40 -19.88 5.17
C CYS A 187 -18.30 -20.33 6.14
N LYS A 188 -17.21 -20.92 5.67
CA LYS A 188 -16.08 -21.39 6.49
C LYS A 188 -14.76 -21.08 5.82
N THR A 189 -13.68 -21.06 6.58
CA THR A 189 -12.32 -20.89 6.06
C THR A 189 -11.95 -22.00 5.09
N LEU A 190 -11.37 -21.60 3.95
CA LEU A 190 -10.74 -22.52 3.02
C LEU A 190 -9.34 -22.87 3.52
N LYS A 191 -9.08 -24.16 3.71
CA LYS A 191 -7.83 -24.68 4.26
C LYS A 191 -6.98 -25.23 3.11
N VAL A 192 -6.08 -24.42 2.58
CA VAL A 192 -5.26 -24.76 1.41
C VAL A 192 -4.01 -25.52 1.87
N PRO A 193 -3.92 -26.82 1.59
CA PRO A 193 -2.76 -27.64 1.96
C PRO A 193 -1.47 -27.20 1.28
N TYR A 194 -0.34 -27.67 1.80
CA TYR A 194 0.94 -27.54 1.12
C TYR A 194 0.91 -28.19 -0.29
N GLY A 195 1.48 -27.53 -1.29
CA GLY A 195 1.59 -28.05 -2.67
C GLY A 195 0.33 -27.92 -3.53
N ILE A 196 -0.75 -27.32 -3.01
CA ILE A 196 -1.96 -27.03 -3.79
C ILE A 196 -1.84 -25.72 -4.56
N VAL A 197 -2.33 -25.74 -5.80
CA VAL A 197 -2.60 -24.53 -6.60
C VAL A 197 -4.12 -24.34 -6.64
N LEU A 198 -4.64 -23.42 -5.83
CA LEU A 198 -6.04 -23.02 -5.89
C LEU A 198 -6.18 -21.94 -6.97
N ARG A 199 -6.87 -22.28 -8.06
CA ARG A 199 -6.92 -21.44 -9.25
C ARG A 199 -8.35 -21.15 -9.67
N GLY A 200 -8.63 -19.88 -9.92
CA GLY A 200 -9.84 -19.44 -10.60
C GLY A 200 -9.75 -19.47 -12.12
N GLU A 201 -10.91 -19.51 -12.77
CA GLU A 201 -11.02 -19.19 -14.18
C GLU A 201 -10.93 -17.67 -14.37
N LEU A 202 -10.08 -17.24 -15.31
CA LEU A 202 -9.91 -15.82 -15.62
C LEU A 202 -11.21 -15.23 -16.18
N ALA A 203 -11.42 -13.93 -15.93
CA ALA A 203 -12.52 -13.19 -16.52
C ALA A 203 -12.40 -13.12 -18.05
N ASP A 204 -13.54 -13.06 -18.74
CA ASP A 204 -13.59 -12.85 -20.19
C ASP A 204 -13.53 -11.34 -20.50
N TYR A 205 -12.64 -10.94 -21.42
CA TYR A 205 -12.45 -9.54 -21.80
C TYR A 205 -13.62 -9.10 -22.68
N ARG A 206 -14.40 -8.12 -22.25
CA ARG A 206 -15.29 -7.37 -23.16
C ARG A 206 -14.92 -5.91 -23.17
N PHE A 207 -14.72 -5.39 -24.38
CA PHE A 207 -14.60 -3.98 -24.66
C PHE A 207 -15.84 -3.22 -24.16
N ASN A 208 -15.61 -2.09 -23.51
CA ASN A 208 -16.56 -0.98 -23.42
C ASN A 208 -16.97 -0.61 -24.85
N ILE A 209 -18.14 -1.09 -25.30
CA ILE A 209 -18.86 -0.39 -26.36
C ILE A 209 -19.67 0.66 -25.62
N SER A 210 -19.32 1.92 -25.87
CA SER A 210 -20.06 3.10 -25.43
C SER A 210 -21.56 2.92 -25.66
N ASP A 211 -22.28 3.17 -24.58
CA ASP A 211 -23.72 3.44 -24.44
C ASP A 211 -24.57 3.45 -25.72
N GLY A 212 -25.63 2.62 -25.71
CA GLY A 212 -26.67 2.57 -26.74
C GLY A 212 -26.67 1.29 -27.58
N GLN A 213 -27.62 0.39 -27.28
CA GLN A 213 -27.93 -0.87 -27.97
C GLN A 213 -27.22 -2.13 -27.45
N LEU A 214 -27.62 -2.58 -26.26
CA LEU A 214 -27.78 -4.02 -26.04
C LEU A 214 -29.25 -4.30 -25.69
N PRO A 215 -29.90 -5.28 -26.33
CA PRO A 215 -31.29 -5.61 -26.08
C PRO A 215 -31.47 -6.12 -24.64
N ALA A 216 -32.60 -5.74 -24.03
CA ALA A 216 -33.02 -6.26 -22.73
C ALA A 216 -33.24 -7.78 -22.82
N GLY A 217 -32.34 -8.54 -22.22
CA GLY A 217 -32.43 -9.98 -22.05
C GLY A 217 -31.41 -10.42 -21.01
N ASP A 218 -31.91 -10.82 -19.84
CA ASP A 218 -31.22 -11.40 -18.68
C ASP A 218 -29.71 -11.10 -18.54
N TYR A 219 -29.40 -9.96 -17.92
CA TYR A 219 -28.08 -9.69 -17.35
C TYR A 219 -28.17 -9.60 -15.82
N PRO A 220 -27.25 -10.24 -15.07
CA PRO A 220 -27.34 -10.28 -13.61
C PRO A 220 -26.72 -9.01 -13.04
N LEU A 221 -27.41 -7.88 -13.16
CA LEU A 221 -26.98 -6.61 -12.58
C LEU A 221 -28.20 -5.81 -12.12
N GLY A 222 -28.32 -5.63 -10.81
CA GLY A 222 -29.27 -4.69 -10.22
C GLY A 222 -28.70 -3.27 -10.26
N GLY A 223 -29.44 -2.33 -10.86
CA GLY A 223 -29.46 -0.92 -10.46
C GLY A 223 -30.43 -0.74 -9.29
N ASP A 224 -30.40 0.35 -8.51
CA ASP A 224 -30.20 1.72 -8.96
C ASP A 224 -29.42 2.59 -7.95
N THR A 225 -28.09 2.56 -7.97
CA THR A 225 -27.23 3.73 -7.64
C THR A 225 -25.82 3.51 -8.19
N THR A 226 -25.25 4.56 -8.76
CA THR A 226 -24.04 4.56 -9.61
C THR A 226 -22.73 4.46 -8.81
N PRO A 227 -21.84 3.50 -9.13
CA PRO A 227 -20.44 3.59 -8.76
C PRO A 227 -19.68 4.31 -9.89
N ASP A 228 -19.44 5.60 -9.69
CA ASP A 228 -18.48 6.36 -10.50
C ASP A 228 -17.06 5.92 -10.10
N ASP A 229 -16.61 4.83 -10.75
CA ASP A 229 -15.30 4.64 -11.39
C ASP A 229 -14.76 3.19 -11.27
N LEU A 230 -14.38 2.63 -12.44
CA LEU A 230 -13.80 1.29 -12.73
C LEU A 230 -14.65 0.00 -12.68
N SER A 231 -15.97 0.03 -12.49
CA SER A 231 -16.80 -1.20 -12.38
C SER A 231 -17.71 -1.51 -13.59
N SER A 232 -17.36 -1.13 -14.81
CA SER A 232 -18.16 -1.46 -16.01
C SER A 232 -17.91 -2.89 -16.52
N TYR A 233 -18.68 -3.83 -15.97
CA TYR A 233 -19.11 -5.13 -16.52
C TYR A 233 -18.09 -6.00 -17.28
N TYR A 234 -17.15 -6.58 -16.54
CA TYR A 234 -16.54 -7.85 -16.93
C TYR A 234 -17.53 -8.99 -16.73
N LYS A 235 -17.50 -9.98 -17.62
CA LYS A 235 -17.96 -11.33 -17.26
C LYS A 235 -16.97 -11.85 -16.20
N LEU A 236 -17.22 -11.50 -14.93
CA LEU A 236 -16.35 -11.80 -13.78
C LEU A 236 -15.86 -13.25 -13.86
N GLY A 237 -14.56 -13.45 -13.61
CA GLY A 237 -13.95 -14.77 -13.56
C GLY A 237 -14.47 -15.56 -12.35
N THR A 238 -13.58 -16.19 -11.60
CA THR A 238 -13.95 -16.79 -10.32
C THR A 238 -14.01 -15.75 -9.20
N VAL A 239 -15.15 -15.66 -8.53
CA VAL A 239 -15.36 -14.81 -7.36
C VAL A 239 -15.65 -15.67 -6.13
N ILE A 240 -14.96 -15.40 -5.02
CA ILE A 240 -15.24 -16.00 -3.71
C ILE A 240 -15.83 -14.93 -2.79
N ARG A 241 -16.99 -15.24 -2.19
CA ARG A 241 -17.72 -14.35 -1.29
C ARG A 241 -17.88 -14.97 0.08
N PRO A 242 -17.23 -14.42 1.13
CA PRO A 242 -17.54 -14.81 2.49
C PRO A 242 -18.97 -14.44 2.86
N LEU A 243 -19.70 -15.40 3.42
CA LEU A 243 -21.03 -15.21 4.00
C LEU A 243 -20.93 -15.50 5.49
N ASN A 244 -20.98 -14.45 6.31
CA ASN A 244 -21.03 -14.63 7.76
C ASN A 244 -22.42 -15.13 8.16
N THR A 245 -22.49 -16.37 8.65
CA THR A 245 -23.74 -16.98 9.12
C THR A 245 -24.14 -16.51 10.52
N ASN A 246 -23.26 -15.78 11.22
CA ASN A 246 -23.53 -15.23 12.54
C ASN A 246 -24.08 -13.80 12.44
N TYR A 247 -25.35 -13.69 12.01
CA TYR A 247 -26.09 -12.44 11.89
C TYR A 247 -27.31 -12.42 12.84
N PRO A 248 -27.57 -11.33 13.59
CA PRO A 248 -26.74 -10.14 13.75
C PRO A 248 -25.38 -10.48 14.36
N LEU A 249 -24.37 -9.65 14.07
CA LEU A 249 -23.01 -9.89 14.52
C LEU A 249 -22.92 -9.97 16.05
N THR A 250 -22.41 -11.09 16.57
CA THR A 250 -22.04 -11.20 17.98
C THR A 250 -20.53 -11.07 18.15
N VAL A 251 -20.13 -10.62 19.33
CA VAL A 251 -18.72 -10.50 19.71
C VAL A 251 -18.44 -11.35 20.94
N ASP A 252 -17.19 -11.78 21.10
CA ASP A 252 -16.72 -12.41 22.33
C ASP A 252 -16.53 -11.38 23.46
N SER A 253 -16.01 -11.83 24.61
CA SER A 253 -15.75 -10.97 25.77
C SER A 253 -14.77 -9.83 25.49
N ASP A 254 -13.92 -9.99 24.47
CA ASP A 254 -12.88 -9.04 24.08
C ASP A 254 -13.38 -8.09 22.97
N GLY A 255 -14.63 -8.27 22.52
CA GLY A 255 -15.23 -7.47 21.45
C GLY A 255 -14.89 -7.95 20.04
N THR A 256 -14.26 -9.13 19.89
CA THR A 256 -13.91 -9.70 18.59
C THR A 256 -15.16 -10.30 17.93
N PRO A 257 -15.44 -10.00 16.64
CA PRO A 257 -16.49 -10.66 15.90
C PRO A 257 -16.36 -12.18 15.96
N ILE A 258 -17.39 -12.85 16.47
CA ILE A 258 -17.49 -14.31 16.43
C ILE A 258 -17.91 -14.67 15.01
N THR A 259 -17.10 -15.42 14.30
CA THR A 259 -17.44 -15.93 12.97
C THR A 259 -17.13 -17.42 12.86
N SER A 260 -17.68 -18.07 11.85
CA SER A 260 -17.34 -19.44 11.46
C SER A 260 -15.99 -19.54 10.71
N PHE A 261 -15.25 -18.44 10.60
CA PHE A 261 -13.95 -18.37 9.97
C PHE A 261 -12.84 -18.39 11.02
N ASP A 262 -11.82 -19.21 10.79
CA ASP A 262 -10.64 -19.31 11.65
C ASP A 262 -9.94 -17.95 11.69
N ASN A 263 -10.02 -17.27 12.84
CA ASN A 263 -9.53 -15.91 13.03
C ASN A 263 -10.04 -14.93 11.95
N ASN A 264 -11.29 -15.04 11.49
CA ASN A 264 -11.87 -14.15 10.48
C ASN A 264 -11.14 -14.14 9.12
N PHE A 265 -10.36 -15.18 8.78
CA PHE A 265 -9.74 -15.32 7.47
C PHE A 265 -10.57 -16.17 6.51
N ALA A 266 -10.77 -15.68 5.29
CA ALA A 266 -11.42 -16.44 4.23
C ALA A 266 -10.58 -17.67 3.81
N VAL A 267 -9.25 -17.53 3.84
CA VAL A 267 -8.31 -18.59 3.45
C VAL A 267 -7.16 -18.72 4.45
N VAL A 268 -6.78 -19.94 4.77
CA VAL A 268 -5.55 -20.27 5.50
C VAL A 268 -4.70 -21.21 4.64
N ILE A 269 -3.44 -20.83 4.40
CA ILE A 269 -2.45 -21.64 3.67
C ILE A 269 -1.59 -22.43 4.65
N ASN A 270 -1.30 -23.68 4.30
CA ASN A 270 -0.50 -24.64 5.08
C ASN A 270 -1.04 -24.90 6.52
N PRO A 271 -2.37 -24.94 6.75
CA PRO A 271 -2.90 -25.31 8.06
C PRO A 271 -2.61 -26.79 8.35
N ASN A 272 -2.37 -27.15 9.61
CA ASN A 272 -2.25 -28.56 10.01
C ASN A 272 -3.61 -29.29 9.87
N ILE A 273 -3.86 -29.87 8.69
CA ILE A 273 -5.08 -30.63 8.37
C ILE A 273 -4.84 -32.15 8.33
N HIS A 274 -3.58 -32.58 8.41
CA HIS A 274 -3.15 -33.98 8.45
C HIS A 274 -2.29 -34.21 9.70
N PRO A 275 -2.87 -34.51 10.87
CA PRO A 275 -2.08 -34.82 12.06
C PRO A 275 -1.32 -36.14 11.83
N ASN A 276 0.01 -36.06 11.64
CA ASN A 276 0.90 -37.22 11.68
C ASN A 276 2.14 -36.90 12.55
N GLU A 277 2.95 -37.93 12.81
CA GLU A 277 4.03 -37.92 13.82
C GLU A 277 5.16 -36.90 13.54
N ASN A 278 5.25 -36.36 12.32
CA ASN A 278 6.30 -35.41 11.89
C ASN A 278 5.82 -33.95 11.79
N HIS A 279 4.57 -33.65 12.14
CA HIS A 279 3.99 -32.31 12.03
C HIS A 279 3.86 -31.62 13.41
N ASN A 280 4.18 -30.32 13.49
CA ASN A 280 3.92 -29.52 14.69
C ASN A 280 2.43 -29.14 14.75
N LYS A 281 1.89 -28.83 15.94
CA LYS A 281 0.50 -28.38 16.16
C LYS A 281 0.11 -27.11 15.37
N ALA A 282 1.07 -26.42 14.75
CA ALA A 282 0.87 -25.13 14.07
C ALA A 282 0.75 -25.21 12.54
N TRP A 283 1.44 -26.13 11.86
CA TRP A 283 1.48 -26.20 10.38
C TRP A 283 1.48 -27.64 9.86
N GLU A 284 1.07 -27.81 8.60
CA GLU A 284 1.28 -29.07 7.88
C GLU A 284 2.76 -29.21 7.55
N GLN A 285 3.33 -28.48 6.60
CA GLN A 285 4.77 -28.59 6.30
C GLN A 285 5.60 -27.55 7.07
N GLU A 286 6.66 -27.99 7.75
CA GLU A 286 7.67 -27.11 8.35
C GLU A 286 8.61 -26.57 7.28
N PHE A 287 9.03 -25.30 7.40
CA PHE A 287 9.86 -24.57 6.43
C PHE A 287 9.39 -24.74 4.98
N PRO A 288 8.09 -24.54 4.67
CA PRO A 288 7.55 -24.90 3.37
C PRO A 288 8.13 -23.98 2.27
N PRO A 289 8.71 -24.54 1.20
CA PRO A 289 8.97 -23.78 -0.02
C PRO A 289 7.68 -23.19 -0.59
N ALA A 290 7.79 -22.16 -1.42
CA ALA A 290 6.64 -21.47 -2.03
C ALA A 290 5.97 -22.25 -3.19
N PHE A 291 5.51 -23.47 -2.92
CA PHE A 291 4.78 -24.29 -3.89
C PHE A 291 3.27 -24.15 -3.81
N THR A 292 2.73 -23.73 -2.66
CA THR A 292 1.30 -23.43 -2.55
C THR A 292 0.99 -22.09 -3.22
N THR A 293 0.02 -22.11 -4.13
CA THR A 293 -0.35 -20.94 -4.93
C THR A 293 -1.85 -20.65 -4.84
N ILE A 294 -2.21 -19.38 -4.71
CA ILE A 294 -3.57 -18.90 -4.94
C ILE A 294 -3.52 -17.91 -6.09
N ARG A 295 -4.30 -18.16 -7.15
CA ARG A 295 -4.26 -17.29 -8.32
C ARG A 295 -5.56 -17.17 -9.08
N ASP A 296 -5.68 -16.05 -9.81
CA ASP A 296 -6.77 -15.78 -10.75
C ASP A 296 -8.16 -15.76 -10.06
N ILE A 297 -8.23 -15.27 -8.81
CA ILE A 297 -9.45 -15.25 -7.97
C ILE A 297 -9.72 -13.83 -7.47
N GLN A 298 -10.98 -13.41 -7.52
CA GLN A 298 -11.46 -12.20 -6.86
C GLN A 298 -12.14 -12.57 -5.53
N PHE A 299 -11.68 -11.98 -4.44
CA PHE A 299 -12.34 -12.05 -3.14
C PHE A 299 -13.19 -10.80 -2.94
N ASN A 300 -14.47 -11.00 -2.61
CA ASN A 300 -15.41 -9.90 -2.48
C ASN A 300 -16.26 -10.02 -1.21
N ASN A 301 -16.09 -9.07 -0.29
CA ASN A 301 -16.77 -9.01 0.99
C ASN A 301 -17.78 -7.85 1.06
N PHE A 302 -18.70 -7.75 0.11
CA PHE A 302 -19.83 -6.82 0.22
C PHE A 302 -20.81 -7.29 1.30
N TRP A 303 -20.44 -7.17 2.58
CA TRP A 303 -21.29 -7.41 3.73
C TRP A 303 -21.07 -6.20 4.66
N THR A 304 -21.92 -5.20 4.53
CA THR A 304 -21.71 -3.84 5.08
C THR A 304 -21.75 -3.76 6.62
N GLU A 305 -21.95 -4.88 7.32
CA GLU A 305 -22.04 -4.95 8.79
C GLU A 305 -20.98 -5.90 9.42
N THR A 306 -20.01 -6.43 8.66
CA THR A 306 -18.94 -7.34 9.16
C THR A 306 -17.67 -6.53 9.19
N PRO A 307 -17.30 -5.95 10.34
CA PRO A 307 -16.24 -4.96 10.37
C PRO A 307 -14.83 -5.54 10.25
N SER A 308 -14.63 -6.84 9.97
CA SER A 308 -13.30 -7.46 10.18
C SER A 308 -12.94 -8.69 9.34
N MET A 309 -13.59 -8.95 8.20
CA MET A 309 -13.15 -10.08 7.36
C MET A 309 -11.77 -9.82 6.75
N ARG A 310 -10.91 -10.82 6.85
CA ARG A 310 -9.55 -10.84 6.34
C ARG A 310 -9.42 -11.84 5.19
N GLY A 311 -8.57 -11.54 4.23
CA GLY A 311 -8.38 -12.34 3.02
C GLY A 311 -7.68 -13.65 3.33
N ILE A 312 -6.35 -13.61 3.41
CA ILE A 312 -5.49 -14.79 3.45
C ILE A 312 -4.54 -14.73 4.64
N TYR A 313 -4.50 -15.80 5.42
CA TYR A 313 -3.44 -16.04 6.39
C TYR A 313 -2.50 -17.11 5.83
N ALA A 314 -1.22 -16.77 5.67
CA ALA A 314 -0.24 -17.68 5.08
C ALA A 314 0.82 -18.09 6.09
N ILE A 315 0.96 -19.40 6.32
CA ILE A 315 1.98 -19.97 7.20
C ILE A 315 3.12 -20.50 6.33
N GLY A 316 4.23 -19.77 6.27
CA GLY A 316 5.41 -20.14 5.48
C GLY A 316 5.42 -19.52 4.07
N GLY A 317 6.12 -20.17 3.14
CA GLY A 317 6.23 -19.71 1.76
C GLY A 317 4.96 -19.90 0.95
N MET A 318 4.57 -18.87 0.19
CA MET A 318 3.40 -18.88 -0.67
C MET A 318 3.60 -18.06 -1.94
N LYS A 319 2.82 -18.38 -2.98
CA LYS A 319 2.65 -17.53 -4.15
C LYS A 319 1.21 -17.05 -4.27
N ILE A 320 1.00 -15.74 -4.40
CA ILE A 320 -0.30 -15.13 -4.65
C ILE A 320 -0.18 -14.29 -5.92
N GLU A 321 -1.01 -14.59 -6.92
CA GLU A 321 -0.87 -14.02 -8.27
C GLU A 321 -2.22 -13.67 -8.89
N ASN A 322 -2.37 -12.45 -9.42
CA ASN A 322 -3.61 -12.01 -10.07
C ASN A 322 -4.84 -12.15 -9.14
N VAL A 323 -4.68 -11.83 -7.86
CA VAL A 323 -5.76 -11.88 -6.87
C VAL A 323 -6.19 -10.47 -6.52
N SER A 324 -7.49 -10.25 -6.37
CA SER A 324 -8.01 -8.99 -5.86
C SER A 324 -8.88 -9.16 -4.62
N TRP A 325 -8.84 -8.19 -3.72
CA TRP A 325 -9.71 -8.12 -2.55
C TRP A 325 -10.48 -6.82 -2.55
N SER A 326 -11.79 -6.92 -2.33
CA SER A 326 -12.67 -5.77 -2.16
C SER A 326 -13.42 -5.89 -0.84
N GLN A 327 -13.44 -4.81 -0.06
CA GLN A 327 -14.15 -4.72 1.23
C GLN A 327 -13.61 -5.66 2.33
N PHE A 328 -12.32 -6.00 2.28
CA PHE A 328 -11.62 -6.71 3.36
C PHE A 328 -10.82 -5.72 4.20
N VAL A 329 -10.60 -6.00 5.49
CA VAL A 329 -9.74 -5.14 6.35
C VAL A 329 -8.25 -5.47 6.22
N GLN A 330 -7.93 -6.63 5.65
CA GLN A 330 -6.56 -7.11 5.44
C GLN A 330 -6.56 -8.10 4.27
N ALA A 331 -5.62 -7.96 3.35
CA ALA A 331 -5.45 -8.84 2.19
C ALA A 331 -4.73 -10.12 2.60
N VAL A 332 -3.52 -9.94 3.14
CA VAL A 332 -2.60 -11.02 3.48
C VAL A 332 -1.93 -10.73 4.82
N ALA A 333 -1.88 -11.73 5.68
CA ALA A 333 -1.09 -11.72 6.90
C ALA A 333 -0.25 -12.98 7.03
N THR A 334 0.91 -12.84 7.67
CA THR A 334 1.80 -13.95 8.04
C THR A 334 2.13 -13.88 9.54
N PRO A 335 2.45 -15.01 10.19
CA PRO A 335 2.82 -15.08 11.61
C PRO A 335 4.07 -14.25 11.96
N ASP A 336 4.10 -13.69 13.18
CA ASP A 336 5.18 -12.80 13.67
C ASP A 336 6.45 -13.53 14.13
N ASP A 337 6.31 -14.80 14.51
CA ASP A 337 7.29 -15.62 15.23
C ASP A 337 7.70 -16.88 14.47
N MET A 338 7.28 -17.01 13.21
CA MET A 338 7.55 -18.19 12.38
C MET A 338 8.44 -17.89 11.19
N TYR A 339 9.09 -18.94 10.71
CA TYR A 339 9.95 -18.90 9.52
C TYR A 339 9.11 -18.94 8.23
N CYS A 340 9.22 -17.91 7.40
CA CYS A 340 8.37 -17.67 6.23
C CYS A 340 9.17 -17.21 5.01
N ASP A 341 9.95 -18.12 4.41
CA ASP A 341 10.75 -17.84 3.20
C ASP A 341 9.93 -17.90 1.90
N GLY A 342 10.40 -17.22 0.86
CA GLY A 342 9.89 -17.40 -0.51
C GLY A 342 8.51 -16.78 -0.77
N LYS A 343 8.07 -15.86 0.08
CA LYS A 343 6.80 -15.14 -0.07
C LYS A 343 6.78 -14.40 -1.41
N THR A 344 5.81 -14.69 -2.27
CA THR A 344 5.67 -14.05 -3.59
C THR A 344 4.25 -13.51 -3.76
N ILE A 345 4.10 -12.20 -3.96
CA ILE A 345 2.80 -11.55 -4.19
C ILE A 345 2.91 -10.63 -5.41
N ILE A 346 2.20 -10.97 -6.48
CA ILE A 346 2.33 -10.32 -7.78
C ILE A 346 1.00 -10.00 -8.43
N ASN A 347 0.93 -8.85 -9.12
CA ASN A 347 -0.24 -8.42 -9.89
C ASN A 347 -1.55 -8.40 -9.07
N CYS A 348 -1.47 -8.12 -7.77
CA CYS A 348 -2.64 -8.16 -6.90
C CYS A 348 -3.26 -6.78 -6.70
N GLY A 349 -4.58 -6.75 -6.48
CA GLY A 349 -5.36 -5.54 -6.24
C GLY A 349 -5.99 -5.54 -4.85
N PHE A 350 -5.96 -4.43 -4.14
CA PHE A 350 -6.62 -4.32 -2.85
C PHE A 350 -7.41 -3.01 -2.74
N SER A 351 -8.68 -3.12 -2.36
CA SER A 351 -9.55 -2.00 -2.05
C SER A 351 -10.16 -2.21 -0.67
N ALA A 352 -9.84 -1.32 0.26
CA ALA A 352 -10.43 -1.32 1.58
C ALA A 352 -11.95 -1.12 1.52
N PRO A 353 -12.65 -1.39 2.64
CA PRO A 353 -14.07 -1.10 2.73
C PRO A 353 -14.34 0.39 2.48
N THR A 354 -15.32 0.68 1.64
CA THR A 354 -15.73 2.05 1.26
C THR A 354 -17.16 2.28 1.72
N GLY A 355 -17.44 3.45 2.30
CA GLY A 355 -18.79 3.75 2.76
C GLY A 355 -19.22 2.82 3.90
N CYS A 356 -18.30 2.47 4.80
CA CYS A 356 -18.70 1.90 6.07
C CYS A 356 -19.72 2.85 6.70
N ILE A 357 -20.99 2.42 6.68
CA ILE A 357 -22.08 3.00 7.44
C ILE A 357 -21.77 2.70 8.91
N PHE A 358 -20.72 3.32 9.46
CA PHE A 358 -20.53 3.44 10.90
C PHE A 358 -21.43 4.55 11.47
N LYS A 359 -22.14 5.28 10.60
CA LYS A 359 -22.97 6.41 10.98
C LYS A 359 -24.43 6.06 11.23
N ASP A 360 -25.01 5.08 10.50
CA ASP A 360 -26.46 4.85 10.58
C ASP A 360 -26.88 3.46 11.10
N PHE A 361 -25.96 2.51 11.30
CA PHE A 361 -26.34 1.17 11.78
C PHE A 361 -25.34 0.56 12.76
N VAL A 362 -25.25 1.16 13.95
CA VAL A 362 -24.91 0.46 15.19
C VAL A 362 -25.83 1.01 16.28
N PHE A 363 -26.94 0.31 16.56
CA PHE A 363 -27.74 0.46 17.79
C PHE A 363 -27.79 1.89 18.36
N GLU A 364 -28.48 2.81 17.68
CA GLU A 364 -28.75 4.15 18.23
C GLU A 364 -29.57 4.11 19.54
N THR A 365 -30.10 2.96 19.95
CA THR A 365 -30.98 2.85 21.12
C THR A 365 -30.34 2.35 22.41
N LEU A 366 -29.03 2.04 22.50
CA LEU A 366 -28.47 1.55 23.77
C LEU A 366 -27.10 2.09 24.22
N VAL A 367 -26.44 3.00 23.49
CA VAL A 367 -25.25 3.67 24.05
C VAL A 367 -25.20 5.13 23.63
N GLU A 368 -25.53 6.04 24.55
CA GLU A 368 -25.19 7.46 24.44
C GLU A 368 -23.68 7.60 24.19
N GLU A 369 -23.33 8.40 23.17
CA GLU A 369 -21.99 8.83 22.71
C GLU A 369 -21.45 8.14 21.43
N PRO A 370 -21.63 8.77 20.24
CA PRO A 370 -20.99 8.40 18.96
C PRO A 370 -19.44 8.37 18.98
N LYS A 371 -18.81 8.86 20.06
CA LYS A 371 -17.35 8.85 20.26
C LYS A 371 -16.78 7.47 20.63
N LYS A 372 -17.61 6.45 20.89
CA LYS A 372 -17.15 5.12 21.33
C LYS A 372 -16.86 4.13 20.20
N ILE A 373 -17.21 4.39 18.95
CA ILE A 373 -17.08 3.40 17.85
C ILE A 373 -15.82 3.62 16.99
N ILE A 374 -15.34 4.86 16.83
CA ILE A 374 -13.95 5.12 16.38
C ILE A 374 -12.94 4.46 17.34
N LYS A 375 -13.35 4.24 18.61
CA LYS A 375 -12.58 3.49 19.59
C LYS A 375 -12.57 1.96 19.39
N ARG A 376 -13.43 1.34 18.56
CA ARG A 376 -13.47 -0.13 18.43
C ARG A 376 -12.39 -0.69 17.50
N PHE A 377 -12.02 0.01 16.41
CA PHE A 377 -10.74 -0.24 15.74
C PHE A 377 -9.54 0.15 16.62
N ALA A 378 -9.73 1.07 17.57
CA ALA A 378 -8.69 1.45 18.53
C ALA A 378 -8.58 0.51 19.76
N GLN A 379 -9.51 -0.44 19.93
CA GLN A 379 -9.47 -1.44 21.02
C GLN A 379 -8.63 -2.66 20.65
N ASP A 380 -8.52 -2.99 19.35
CA ASP A 380 -7.30 -3.60 18.84
C ASP A 380 -6.24 -2.49 18.79
N GLN A 381 -5.32 -2.42 19.75
CA GLN A 381 -4.14 -1.54 19.62
C GLN A 381 -3.22 -1.92 18.44
N LYS A 382 -3.67 -2.75 17.50
CA LYS A 382 -2.94 -3.21 16.32
C LYS A 382 -3.33 -2.34 15.13
N GLU A 383 -2.37 -1.55 14.66
CA GLU A 383 -2.42 -0.89 13.36
C GLU A 383 -2.53 -2.01 12.28
N TYR A 384 -3.70 -2.15 11.64
CA TYR A 384 -3.88 -3.11 10.54
C TYR A 384 -3.10 -2.65 9.31
N TYR A 385 -2.62 -3.61 8.52
CA TYR A 385 -2.02 -3.36 7.20
C TYR A 385 -2.70 -4.24 6.15
N ALA A 386 -2.94 -3.73 4.93
CA ALA A 386 -3.46 -4.55 3.82
C ALA A 386 -2.57 -5.78 3.62
N PHE A 387 -1.26 -5.57 3.63
CA PHE A 387 -0.27 -6.64 3.60
C PHE A 387 0.58 -6.55 4.87
N ASP A 388 0.34 -7.46 5.82
CA ASP A 388 1.11 -7.60 7.06
C ASP A 388 2.04 -8.82 6.95
N LEU A 389 3.22 -8.59 6.37
CA LEU A 389 4.17 -9.62 5.98
C LEU A 389 5.27 -9.76 7.05
N ASN A 390 4.91 -10.35 8.18
CA ASN A 390 5.83 -10.63 9.28
C ASN A 390 6.48 -12.03 9.20
N GLY A 391 7.27 -12.32 10.23
CA GLY A 391 7.97 -13.58 10.41
C GLY A 391 9.37 -13.53 9.83
N LEU A 392 10.28 -14.27 10.46
CA LEU A 392 11.65 -14.41 9.96
C LEU A 392 11.58 -15.01 8.57
N GLY A 393 12.10 -14.34 7.55
CA GLY A 393 12.15 -14.97 6.25
C GLY A 393 12.77 -14.18 5.11
N ASP A 394 13.32 -14.93 4.19
CA ASP A 394 14.15 -14.45 3.11
C ASP A 394 13.42 -14.63 1.77
N ASN A 395 13.96 -14.03 0.70
CA ASN A 395 13.44 -14.17 -0.66
C ASN A 395 11.96 -13.72 -0.82
N LEU A 396 11.61 -12.56 -0.26
CA LEU A 396 10.30 -11.93 -0.52
C LEU A 396 10.30 -11.21 -1.88
N TYR A 397 9.27 -11.46 -2.69
CA TYR A 397 9.01 -10.76 -3.95
C TYR A 397 7.61 -10.13 -3.96
N PHE A 398 7.52 -8.80 -3.92
CA PHE A 398 6.27 -8.04 -3.89
C PHE A 398 6.22 -7.06 -5.08
N HIS A 399 5.50 -7.41 -6.15
CA HIS A 399 5.67 -6.74 -7.44
C HIS A 399 4.38 -6.49 -8.22
N ARG A 400 4.22 -5.29 -8.79
CA ARG A 400 3.05 -4.87 -9.60
C ARG A 400 1.71 -4.98 -8.88
N ASN A 401 1.71 -4.74 -7.58
CA ASN A 401 0.48 -4.69 -6.79
C ASN A 401 -0.09 -3.27 -6.74
N HIS A 402 -1.41 -3.16 -6.59
CA HIS A 402 -2.10 -1.88 -6.42
C HIS A 402 -3.01 -1.96 -5.20
N MET A 403 -2.87 -1.01 -4.29
CA MET A 403 -3.52 -1.04 -2.99
C MET A 403 -3.96 0.35 -2.55
N ASN A 404 -5.23 0.46 -2.15
CA ASN A 404 -5.84 1.67 -1.63
C ASN A 404 -6.71 1.36 -0.41
N MET A 405 -6.39 1.94 0.75
CA MET A 405 -7.08 1.76 2.02
C MET A 405 -7.87 2.95 2.54
N ASN A 406 -7.83 4.11 1.87
CA ASN A 406 -8.64 5.29 2.19
C ASN A 406 -8.71 5.58 3.72
N GLU A 407 -7.55 5.70 4.39
CA GLU A 407 -7.38 6.12 5.80
C GLU A 407 -7.71 5.11 6.93
N ILE A 408 -8.21 3.90 6.62
CA ILE A 408 -8.66 2.94 7.65
C ILE A 408 -7.49 2.14 8.26
N ALA A 409 -6.40 1.93 7.52
CA ALA A 409 -5.27 1.06 7.87
C ALA A 409 -3.98 1.43 7.11
N GLY A 410 -2.85 0.82 7.47
CA GLY A 410 -1.59 0.95 6.73
C GLY A 410 -1.58 0.11 5.45
N GLY A 411 -0.71 0.46 4.51
CA GLY A 411 -0.59 -0.27 3.26
C GLY A 411 0.22 -1.55 3.39
N LEU A 412 1.51 -1.41 3.65
CA LEU A 412 2.46 -2.51 3.70
C LEU A 412 3.26 -2.48 5.00
N LYS A 413 3.25 -3.58 5.72
CA LYS A 413 4.16 -3.83 6.83
C LYS A 413 5.02 -5.03 6.50
N LEU A 414 6.33 -4.86 6.64
CA LEU A 414 7.31 -5.92 6.48
C LEU A 414 8.20 -5.96 7.70
N SER A 415 8.45 -7.17 8.20
CA SER A 415 9.38 -7.33 9.31
C SER A 415 10.24 -8.56 9.26
N LYS A 416 11.38 -8.46 9.95
CA LYS A 416 12.31 -9.57 10.17
C LYS A 416 12.70 -10.30 8.88
N SER A 417 12.73 -9.58 7.76
CA SER A 417 13.00 -10.18 6.45
C SER A 417 14.46 -9.95 6.05
N ASN A 418 15.18 -11.00 5.62
CA ASN A 418 16.55 -10.86 5.12
C ASN A 418 16.62 -11.15 3.61
N GLY A 419 16.34 -10.13 2.82
CA GLY A 419 16.30 -10.21 1.36
C GLY A 419 14.88 -10.10 0.83
N ALA A 420 14.56 -8.93 0.29
CA ALA A 420 13.29 -8.69 -0.36
C ALA A 420 13.42 -7.73 -1.54
N GLN A 421 12.56 -7.91 -2.54
CA GLN A 421 12.36 -6.95 -3.61
C GLN A 421 10.89 -6.51 -3.65
N ILE A 422 10.69 -5.21 -3.41
CA ILE A 422 9.38 -4.55 -3.43
C ILE A 422 9.40 -3.55 -4.57
N SER A 423 8.71 -3.83 -5.67
CA SER A 423 8.85 -3.00 -6.87
C SER A 423 7.63 -2.84 -7.76
N CYS A 424 7.57 -1.71 -8.47
CA CYS A 424 6.51 -1.40 -9.44
C CYS A 424 5.08 -1.43 -8.85
N ASN A 425 4.93 -1.14 -7.56
CA ASN A 425 3.63 -1.12 -6.89
C ASN A 425 3.03 0.28 -6.88
N ILE A 426 1.70 0.36 -6.78
CA ILE A 426 0.97 1.58 -6.40
C ILE A 426 0.50 1.41 -4.94
N ILE A 427 1.00 2.25 -4.04
CA ILE A 427 0.77 2.17 -2.61
C ILE A 427 0.21 3.48 -2.07
N ASN A 428 -1.06 3.48 -1.68
CA ASN A 428 -1.76 4.71 -1.31
C ASN A 428 -1.91 4.91 0.20
N ASP A 429 -1.18 4.14 1.02
CA ASP A 429 -1.23 4.15 2.48
C ASP A 429 0.16 3.93 3.13
N ASN A 430 0.24 4.12 4.46
CA ASN A 430 1.51 4.09 5.21
C ASN A 430 2.27 2.78 5.04
N ILE A 431 3.60 2.87 5.08
CA ILE A 431 4.49 1.71 4.94
C ILE A 431 5.34 1.59 6.20
N THR A 432 5.54 0.38 6.70
CA THR A 432 6.37 0.13 7.88
C THR A 432 7.38 -0.99 7.64
N PHE A 433 8.63 -0.73 8.00
CA PHE A 433 9.73 -1.70 8.02
C PHE A 433 10.33 -1.79 9.42
N TYR A 434 10.46 -3.00 9.96
CA TYR A 434 11.21 -3.23 11.20
C TYR A 434 12.04 -4.50 11.18
N ASP A 435 13.27 -4.42 11.67
CA ASP A 435 14.20 -5.56 11.74
C ASP A 435 14.51 -6.21 10.38
N CYS A 436 14.42 -5.45 9.27
CA CYS A 436 14.63 -5.98 7.92
C CYS A 436 16.06 -5.77 7.43
N LYS A 437 16.65 -6.73 6.70
CA LYS A 437 18.00 -6.62 6.11
C LYS A 437 17.97 -6.93 4.61
N GLY A 438 18.82 -6.27 3.83
CA GLY A 438 18.94 -6.54 2.38
C GLY A 438 17.66 -6.24 1.56
N ILE A 439 16.94 -5.15 1.87
CA ILE A 439 15.68 -4.82 1.18
C ILE A 439 15.92 -3.85 0.01
N SER A 440 15.35 -4.17 -1.16
CA SER A 440 15.24 -3.26 -2.30
C SER A 440 13.78 -2.79 -2.45
N PHE A 441 13.55 -1.49 -2.31
CA PHE A 441 12.26 -0.84 -2.54
C PHE A 441 12.39 0.09 -3.76
N SER A 442 11.90 -0.34 -4.92
CA SER A 442 12.24 0.31 -6.19
C SER A 442 11.09 0.52 -7.16
N ALA A 443 11.09 1.66 -7.86
CA ALA A 443 10.11 1.98 -8.90
C ALA A 443 8.64 1.92 -8.42
N ASN A 444 8.38 2.18 -7.14
CA ASN A 444 7.01 2.24 -6.60
C ASN A 444 6.44 3.65 -6.74
N HIS A 445 5.14 3.73 -6.95
CA HIS A 445 4.35 4.94 -6.91
C HIS A 445 3.57 4.97 -5.59
N CYS A 446 3.89 5.91 -4.72
CA CYS A 446 3.29 6.06 -3.40
C CYS A 446 2.49 7.36 -3.33
N GLU A 447 1.17 7.28 -3.21
CA GLU A 447 0.29 8.45 -3.31
C GLU A 447 -0.21 8.92 -1.92
N ASN A 448 -1.21 9.81 -1.87
CA ASN A 448 -1.93 10.23 -0.66
C ASN A 448 -1.12 10.76 0.53
N GLY A 449 0.14 11.17 0.32
CA GLY A 449 0.91 11.83 1.36
C GLY A 449 1.37 10.88 2.47
N ILE A 450 1.63 9.62 2.12
CA ILE A 450 1.97 8.55 3.05
C ILE A 450 3.27 8.81 3.82
N GLN A 451 3.41 8.10 4.95
CA GLN A 451 4.64 8.02 5.70
C GLN A 451 5.23 6.61 5.64
N VAL A 452 6.53 6.53 5.38
CA VAL A 452 7.35 5.32 5.46
C VAL A 452 8.07 5.34 6.81
N LYS A 453 7.67 4.43 7.71
CA LYS A 453 8.26 4.24 9.04
C LYS A 453 9.31 3.15 8.97
N ILE A 454 10.50 3.43 9.50
CA ILE A 454 11.65 2.52 9.42
C ILE A 454 12.29 2.40 10.79
N SER A 455 12.54 1.16 11.22
CA SER A 455 13.30 0.85 12.44
C SER A 455 14.22 -0.34 12.23
N ASN A 456 15.42 -0.28 12.78
CA ASN A 456 16.45 -1.31 12.75
C ASN A 456 16.58 -2.02 11.40
N SER A 457 16.64 -1.27 10.30
CA SER A 457 16.53 -1.86 8.96
C SER A 457 17.61 -1.43 7.98
N GLN A 458 17.95 -2.30 7.02
CA GLN A 458 18.83 -2.01 5.90
C GLN A 458 18.05 -2.03 4.60
N ILE A 459 17.84 -0.85 4.00
CA ILE A 459 16.93 -0.67 2.86
C ILE A 459 17.53 0.29 1.83
N VAL A 460 17.41 -0.08 0.55
CA VAL A 460 17.66 0.81 -0.59
C VAL A 460 16.32 1.22 -1.20
N PHE A 461 16.01 2.51 -1.14
CA PHE A 461 14.90 3.12 -1.85
C PHE A 461 15.43 3.71 -3.16
N SER A 462 15.03 3.17 -4.31
CA SER A 462 15.52 3.63 -5.61
C SER A 462 14.43 3.93 -6.62
N SER A 463 14.47 5.12 -7.24
CA SER A 463 13.57 5.48 -8.35
C SER A 463 12.07 5.43 -8.00
N ASN A 464 11.72 5.71 -6.75
CA ASN A 464 10.33 5.77 -6.32
C ASN A 464 9.75 7.18 -6.45
N TYR A 465 8.45 7.26 -6.59
CA TYR A 465 7.68 8.49 -6.64
C TYR A 465 6.77 8.56 -5.41
N PHE A 466 6.94 9.58 -4.56
CA PHE A 466 6.19 9.76 -3.32
C PHE A 466 5.42 11.07 -3.35
N HIS A 467 4.10 11.03 -3.14
CA HIS A 467 3.35 12.24 -2.77
C HIS A 467 3.75 12.69 -1.37
N LYS A 468 4.07 13.97 -1.22
CA LYS A 468 4.26 14.61 0.09
C LYS A 468 2.89 14.89 0.70
N GLY A 469 2.77 14.61 1.99
CA GLY A 469 1.59 14.92 2.80
C GLY A 469 1.92 15.88 3.94
N SER A 470 1.09 15.86 4.97
CA SER A 470 1.23 16.69 6.18
C SER A 470 2.35 16.25 7.13
N LYS A 471 2.92 15.07 6.90
CA LYS A 471 4.04 14.50 7.66
C LYS A 471 5.28 14.35 6.77
N PRO A 472 6.49 14.28 7.34
CA PRO A 472 7.68 13.85 6.61
C PRO A 472 7.46 12.48 5.99
N THR A 473 7.85 12.32 4.72
CA THR A 473 7.70 11.09 3.95
C THR A 473 8.44 9.93 4.62
N PHE A 474 9.64 10.16 5.17
CA PHE A 474 10.40 9.15 5.90
C PHE A 474 10.45 9.48 7.39
N LEU A 475 10.12 8.51 8.22
CA LEU A 475 10.33 8.52 9.66
C LEU A 475 11.27 7.37 10.03
N ILE A 476 12.48 7.69 10.47
CA ILE A 476 13.52 6.70 10.78
C ILE A 476 13.86 6.79 12.27
N ARG A 477 13.44 5.78 13.03
CA ARG A 477 13.62 5.69 14.49
C ARG A 477 14.09 4.31 14.88
N ASP A 478 15.18 4.23 15.64
CA ASP A 478 15.69 2.97 16.16
C ASP A 478 15.45 2.90 17.67
N ASN A 479 14.68 1.89 18.11
CA ASN A 479 14.16 1.74 19.48
C ASN A 479 15.22 1.61 20.60
N ASN A 480 16.51 1.75 20.30
CA ASN A 480 17.60 1.65 21.26
C ASN A 480 18.12 3.00 21.80
N ALA A 481 17.48 4.12 21.44
CA ALA A 481 17.88 5.47 21.86
C ALA A 481 17.71 5.80 23.36
N ARG A 482 17.41 4.83 24.24
CA ARG A 482 17.35 4.98 25.71
C ARG A 482 18.65 4.57 26.42
N GLY A 483 19.80 4.80 25.81
CA GLY A 483 21.11 4.59 26.45
C GLY A 483 21.67 3.15 26.41
N SER A 484 21.21 2.29 25.49
CA SER A 484 21.79 0.96 25.30
C SER A 484 23.07 1.01 24.46
N VAL A 485 24.13 0.38 24.94
CA VAL A 485 25.47 0.31 24.28
C VAL A 485 25.53 -0.59 23.03
N ASN A 486 24.45 -1.33 22.72
CA ASN A 486 24.35 -2.14 21.49
C ASN A 486 23.49 -1.41 20.45
N VAL A 487 24.10 -0.43 19.77
CA VAL A 487 23.40 0.46 18.83
C VAL A 487 23.19 -0.25 17.49
N GLN A 488 22.12 -1.03 17.38
CA GLN A 488 21.61 -1.40 16.07
C GLN A 488 21.09 -0.13 15.37
N SER A 489 21.67 0.20 14.23
CA SER A 489 21.33 1.41 13.44
C SER A 489 20.80 1.03 12.06
N SER A 490 19.78 1.75 11.63
CA SER A 490 19.22 1.64 10.30
C SER A 490 20.24 2.13 9.27
N THR A 491 20.40 1.38 8.19
CA THR A 491 21.28 1.74 7.06
C THR A 491 20.43 1.94 5.82
N ILE A 492 20.20 3.19 5.47
CA ILE A 492 19.22 3.58 4.45
C ILE A 492 19.93 4.26 3.28
N THR A 493 19.57 3.89 2.06
CA THR A 493 19.99 4.60 0.85
C THR A 493 18.77 5.14 0.14
N LEU A 494 18.75 6.45 -0.12
CA LEU A 494 17.77 7.13 -0.96
C LEU A 494 18.44 7.49 -2.29
N GLN A 495 18.07 6.81 -3.36
CA GLN A 495 18.67 7.00 -4.68
C GLN A 495 17.62 7.35 -5.74
N ASN A 496 17.78 8.49 -6.44
CA ASN A 496 16.93 8.87 -7.57
C ASN A 496 15.42 8.92 -7.23
N ASN A 497 15.04 9.22 -5.98
CA ASN A 497 13.62 9.28 -5.60
C ASN A 497 13.04 10.68 -5.83
N SER A 498 11.76 10.72 -6.15
CA SER A 498 10.98 11.95 -6.33
C SER A 498 10.00 12.13 -5.18
N LEU A 499 10.23 13.14 -4.33
CA LEU A 499 9.29 13.54 -3.29
C LEU A 499 8.47 14.70 -3.83
N VAL A 500 7.28 14.39 -4.34
CA VAL A 500 6.45 15.31 -5.10
C VAL A 500 5.43 15.96 -4.19
N PHE A 501 5.43 17.29 -4.13
CA PHE A 501 4.28 18.02 -3.62
C PHE A 501 3.38 18.39 -4.82
N LEU A 502 2.09 18.14 -4.66
CA LEU A 502 1.07 18.47 -5.64
C LEU A 502 0.43 19.82 -5.31
N ASP A 503 0.13 20.62 -6.33
CA ASP A 503 -0.68 21.83 -6.17
C ASP A 503 -2.16 21.48 -5.96
N HIS A 504 -2.48 20.80 -4.86
CA HIS A 504 -3.85 20.49 -4.50
C HIS A 504 -4.48 21.69 -3.79
N GLU A 505 -5.42 22.33 -4.47
CA GLU A 505 -6.05 23.58 -4.02
C GLU A 505 -7.25 23.37 -3.09
N ASP A 506 -7.79 22.15 -3.05
CA ASP A 506 -8.96 21.79 -2.23
C ASP A 506 -8.53 21.54 -0.79
N GLU A 507 -9.04 22.37 0.12
CA GLU A 507 -8.72 22.38 1.56
C GLU A 507 -9.19 21.11 2.29
N SER A 508 -10.17 20.40 1.74
CA SER A 508 -10.67 19.13 2.31
C SER A 508 -9.74 17.95 2.04
N SER A 509 -8.78 18.11 1.12
CA SER A 509 -7.84 17.04 0.75
C SER A 509 -6.67 16.94 1.72
N ASN A 510 -6.24 15.71 2.02
CA ASN A 510 -4.99 15.44 2.74
C ASN A 510 -3.74 15.95 2.01
N LEU A 511 -3.86 16.16 0.69
CA LEU A 511 -2.80 16.71 -0.15
C LEU A 511 -2.89 18.22 -0.30
N TYR A 512 -3.83 18.88 0.40
CA TYR A 512 -3.98 20.34 0.37
C TYR A 512 -2.64 21.03 0.58
N ILE A 513 -2.33 21.97 -0.30
CA ILE A 513 -1.02 22.62 -0.34
C ILE A 513 -0.64 23.35 0.95
N GLY A 514 -1.62 23.84 1.73
CA GLY A 514 -1.37 24.44 3.04
C GLY A 514 -0.91 23.44 4.11
N ASN A 515 -1.29 22.16 3.97
CA ASN A 515 -1.01 21.12 4.95
C ASN A 515 0.35 20.46 4.75
N ILE A 516 0.97 20.58 3.58
CA ILE A 516 2.24 19.92 3.23
C ILE A 516 3.33 20.16 4.28
N SER A 517 3.99 19.09 4.73
CA SER A 517 5.11 19.16 5.67
C SER A 517 6.29 19.92 5.03
N PRO A 518 6.89 20.89 5.75
CA PRO A 518 8.11 21.54 5.30
C PRO A 518 9.33 20.60 5.31
N TYR A 519 9.24 19.45 5.99
CA TYR A 519 10.30 18.45 6.08
C TYR A 519 9.96 17.19 5.26
N ASP A 520 10.99 16.51 4.79
CA ASP A 520 10.94 15.30 3.97
C ASP A 520 11.30 14.06 4.79
N ILE A 521 12.26 14.21 5.71
CA ILE A 521 12.80 13.14 6.55
C ILE A 521 12.77 13.60 8.00
N GLN A 522 12.37 12.70 8.90
CA GLN A 522 12.47 12.88 10.35
C GLN A 522 13.24 11.71 10.95
N THR A 523 14.22 11.99 11.81
CA THR A 523 15.08 10.96 12.38
C THR A 523 15.68 11.31 13.74
N ASP A 524 15.92 10.29 14.56
CA ASP A 524 16.63 10.34 15.84
C ASP A 524 18.16 10.43 15.72
N GLY A 525 18.69 10.35 14.50
CA GLY A 525 20.13 10.46 14.24
C GLY A 525 20.94 9.19 14.52
N TYR A 526 20.30 8.06 14.89
CA TYR A 526 20.96 6.77 15.10
C TYR A 526 20.98 5.91 13.82
N LEU A 527 21.35 6.52 12.70
CA LEU A 527 21.31 5.87 11.38
C LEU A 527 22.55 6.17 10.53
N SER A 528 22.77 5.34 9.51
CA SER A 528 23.62 5.66 8.37
C SER A 528 22.74 5.89 7.14
N LEU A 529 22.59 7.15 6.70
CA LEU A 529 21.72 7.55 5.60
C LEU A 529 22.54 8.07 4.42
N SER A 530 22.54 7.35 3.29
CA SER A 530 23.08 7.82 2.02
C SER A 530 21.99 8.48 1.19
N ILE A 531 22.24 9.68 0.68
CA ILE A 531 21.32 10.42 -0.19
C ILE A 531 22.01 10.66 -1.52
N GLN A 532 21.39 10.23 -2.62
CA GLN A 532 21.92 10.33 -3.97
C GLN A 532 20.80 10.75 -4.92
N ASN A 533 20.88 11.95 -5.48
CA ASN A 533 19.89 12.50 -6.41
C ASN A 533 18.43 12.31 -5.97
N THR A 534 18.15 12.50 -4.68
CA THR A 534 16.78 12.45 -4.16
C THR A 534 16.35 13.87 -3.84
N TYR A 535 15.27 14.32 -4.49
CA TYR A 535 14.87 15.72 -4.44
C TYR A 535 13.38 15.87 -4.17
N ARG A 536 13.03 17.07 -3.72
CA ARG A 536 11.66 17.55 -3.72
C ARG A 536 11.30 18.08 -5.10
N TYR A 537 10.13 17.72 -5.62
CA TYR A 537 9.63 18.21 -6.90
C TYR A 537 8.27 18.88 -6.75
N ARG A 538 8.04 19.93 -7.55
CA ARG A 538 6.70 20.47 -7.81
C ARG A 538 6.08 19.72 -8.97
N THR A 539 4.81 19.37 -8.80
CA THR A 539 3.97 18.94 -9.93
C THR A 539 2.62 19.67 -9.88
N PRO A 540 2.27 20.45 -10.93
CA PRO A 540 0.89 20.91 -11.09
C PRO A 540 -0.06 19.71 -11.17
N ARG A 541 -1.28 19.86 -10.67
CA ARG A 541 -2.30 18.79 -10.75
C ARG A 541 -2.44 18.31 -12.20
N ASN A 542 -2.34 17.00 -12.42
CA ASN A 542 -2.47 16.33 -13.72
C ASN A 542 -1.36 16.64 -14.77
N ALA A 543 -0.17 17.11 -14.35
CA ALA A 543 0.92 17.42 -15.28
C ALA A 543 2.24 16.69 -14.93
N ALA A 544 2.51 15.54 -15.57
CA ALA A 544 3.70 14.71 -15.26
C ALA A 544 5.05 15.23 -15.83
N GLY A 545 5.05 16.31 -16.63
CA GLY A 545 6.18 16.63 -17.52
C GLY A 545 7.22 17.65 -17.05
N SER A 546 7.00 18.37 -15.93
CA SER A 546 7.94 19.43 -15.48
C SER A 546 8.41 19.16 -14.04
N MET A 547 9.58 18.53 -13.91
CA MET A 547 10.18 18.20 -12.62
C MET A 547 11.42 19.07 -12.38
N HIS A 548 11.25 20.08 -11.54
CA HIS A 548 12.34 20.94 -11.07
C HIS A 548 12.69 20.58 -9.62
N GLY A 549 13.91 20.11 -9.40
CA GLY A 549 14.37 19.60 -8.10
C GLY A 549 14.78 20.69 -7.12
N CYS A 550 14.23 20.64 -5.91
CA CYS A 550 14.71 21.36 -4.74
C CYS A 550 15.30 20.39 -3.71
N GLY A 551 16.19 20.92 -2.87
CA GLY A 551 16.84 20.14 -1.81
C GLY A 551 15.85 19.62 -0.77
N LEU A 552 16.21 18.51 -0.13
CA LEU A 552 15.46 17.92 0.96
C LEU A 552 15.59 18.74 2.24
N ALA A 553 14.62 18.62 3.13
CA ALA A 553 14.68 19.14 4.49
C ALA A 553 14.52 18.01 5.52
N ILE A 554 15.39 18.00 6.52
CA ILE A 554 15.45 17.01 7.59
C ILE A 554 15.08 17.66 8.93
N LEU A 555 14.30 16.93 9.73
CA LEU A 555 13.92 17.24 11.11
C LEU A 555 14.64 16.26 12.05
N LYS A 556 15.38 16.77 13.04
CA LYS A 556 16.02 15.97 14.09
C LYS A 556 15.03 15.72 15.22
N GLU A 557 15.11 14.54 15.82
CA GLU A 557 14.52 14.24 17.12
C GLU A 557 15.60 14.22 18.19
N ILE A 558 15.44 15.06 19.23
CA ILE A 558 16.29 15.07 20.40
C ILE A 558 15.52 14.43 21.55
N TRP A 559 15.94 13.22 21.92
CA TRP A 559 15.33 12.46 22.99
C TRP A 559 15.98 12.80 24.34
N THR A 560 15.16 13.24 25.29
CA THR A 560 15.57 13.52 26.67
C THR A 560 15.09 12.40 27.58
N ILE A 561 15.96 11.89 28.45
CA ILE A 561 15.60 10.84 29.42
C ILE A 561 14.46 11.34 30.31
N GLY A 562 13.38 10.55 30.39
CA GLY A 562 12.20 10.87 31.20
C GLY A 562 11.10 11.62 30.44
N GLU A 563 11.39 12.15 29.25
CA GLU A 563 10.39 12.78 28.39
C GLU A 563 9.72 11.76 27.46
N PRO A 564 8.39 11.82 27.29
CA PRO A 564 7.66 10.85 26.47
C PRO A 564 7.80 11.10 24.96
N GLU A 565 8.09 12.33 24.56
CA GLU A 565 8.19 12.78 23.17
C GLU A 565 9.52 13.52 22.95
N PRO A 566 10.10 13.44 21.75
CA PRO A 566 11.34 14.14 21.45
C PRO A 566 11.09 15.63 21.19
N GLU A 567 12.10 16.46 21.45
CA GLU A 567 12.15 17.80 20.90
C GLU A 567 12.44 17.70 19.38
N LEU A 568 11.65 18.42 18.58
CA LEU A 568 11.77 18.42 17.12
C LEU A 568 12.49 19.70 16.67
N ILE A 569 13.70 19.55 16.13
CA ILE A 569 14.51 20.70 15.68
C ILE A 569 14.94 20.55 14.22
N PRO A 570 14.95 21.63 13.40
CA PRO A 570 15.44 21.56 12.04
C PRO A 570 16.92 21.11 12.00
N PHE A 571 17.28 20.25 11.05
CA PHE A 571 18.68 19.93 10.80
C PHE A 571 19.36 21.00 9.95
N THR A 572 19.63 22.16 10.55
CA THR A 572 20.17 23.34 9.85
C THR A 572 21.45 23.06 9.08
N GLU A 573 22.38 22.29 9.64
CA GLU A 573 23.67 21.96 9.00
C GLU A 573 23.48 21.19 7.68
N PHE A 574 22.45 20.34 7.60
CA PHE A 574 22.05 19.69 6.35
C PHE A 574 21.18 20.61 5.49
N ASN A 575 20.13 21.19 6.07
CA ASN A 575 19.08 21.92 5.35
C ASN A 575 19.63 23.14 4.61
N ASP A 576 20.58 23.86 5.23
CA ASP A 576 21.21 25.05 4.65
C ASP A 576 22.14 24.69 3.45
N LEU A 577 22.61 23.45 3.37
CA LEU A 577 23.43 22.91 2.27
C LEU A 577 22.70 21.86 1.41
N SER A 578 21.39 21.69 1.63
CA SER A 578 20.60 20.62 1.00
C SER A 578 20.59 20.70 -0.52
N TYR A 579 20.85 21.88 -1.08
CA TYR A 579 21.00 22.09 -2.52
C TYR A 579 22.20 21.34 -3.15
N LEU A 580 23.16 20.91 -2.32
CA LEU A 580 24.27 20.02 -2.67
C LEU A 580 24.05 18.61 -2.08
N LEU A 581 23.69 18.54 -0.81
CA LEU A 581 23.66 17.28 -0.04
C LEU A 581 22.54 16.33 -0.48
N SER A 582 21.50 16.84 -1.13
CA SER A 582 20.44 16.04 -1.76
C SER A 582 20.92 15.32 -3.02
N GLY A 583 21.99 15.83 -3.66
CA GLY A 583 22.62 15.21 -4.81
C GLY A 583 23.59 14.09 -4.44
N SER A 584 24.38 14.27 -3.39
CA SER A 584 25.29 13.24 -2.88
C SER A 584 25.76 13.55 -1.46
N SER A 585 25.32 12.77 -0.48
CA SER A 585 25.82 12.87 0.89
C SER A 585 25.73 11.54 1.65
N LEU A 586 26.43 11.47 2.78
CA LEU A 586 26.30 10.38 3.74
C LEU A 586 26.18 10.98 5.15
N ILE A 587 25.06 10.75 5.80
CA ILE A 587 24.84 11.11 7.20
C ILE A 587 25.14 9.88 8.04
N LYS A 588 26.07 10.02 8.98
CA LYS A 588 26.47 9.01 9.96
C LYS A 588 25.76 9.23 11.29
N PRO A 589 25.79 8.23 12.20
CA PRO A 589 25.21 8.37 13.52
C PRO A 589 25.66 9.66 14.22
N ASN A 590 24.78 10.23 15.04
CA ASN A 590 24.95 11.54 15.69
C ASN A 590 25.00 12.72 14.70
N PHE A 591 24.27 12.60 13.57
CA PHE A 591 24.11 13.68 12.59
C PHE A 591 25.42 14.16 11.95
N HIS A 592 26.45 13.32 11.86
CA HIS A 592 27.70 13.69 11.21
C HIS A 592 27.58 13.58 9.68
N ILE A 593 27.76 14.69 8.97
CA ILE A 593 27.62 14.74 7.50
C ILE A 593 28.99 14.55 6.84
N VAL A 594 29.10 13.53 6.00
CA VAL A 594 30.26 13.31 5.13
C VAL A 594 29.91 13.80 3.73
N HIS A 595 30.59 14.85 3.28
CA HIS A 595 30.40 15.42 1.95
C HIS A 595 31.66 16.11 1.43
N ASN A 596 31.73 16.23 0.09
CA ASN A 596 32.79 16.94 -0.61
C ASN A 596 32.18 17.55 -1.87
N HIS A 597 32.09 18.87 -1.94
CA HIS A 597 31.38 19.58 -3.00
C HIS A 597 32.13 20.83 -3.42
N VAL A 598 31.94 21.22 -4.67
CA VAL A 598 32.52 22.45 -5.24
C VAL A 598 31.41 23.31 -5.80
N VAL A 599 31.41 24.58 -5.42
CA VAL A 599 30.60 25.62 -6.03
C VAL A 599 31.55 26.55 -6.79
N ASN A 600 31.39 26.61 -8.11
CA ASN A 600 32.13 27.51 -8.98
C ASN A 600 31.26 28.71 -9.36
N ASN A 601 31.88 29.88 -9.51
CA ASN A 601 31.24 31.10 -10.00
C ASN A 601 30.11 31.64 -9.09
N THR A 602 30.44 31.98 -7.84
CA THR A 602 29.53 32.58 -6.85
C THR A 602 29.23 34.07 -7.11
N GLN A 603 29.33 34.56 -8.36
CA GLN A 603 29.18 35.99 -8.66
C GLN A 603 28.13 36.33 -9.71
N PHE A 604 27.56 35.35 -10.41
CA PHE A 604 26.57 35.61 -11.46
C PHE A 604 25.30 34.81 -11.26
N PHE A 605 24.29 35.44 -10.64
CA PHE A 605 22.95 34.89 -10.52
C PHE A 605 21.92 35.94 -10.94
N ARG A 606 21.12 35.62 -11.96
CA ARG A 606 20.04 36.49 -12.48
C ARG A 606 18.70 35.82 -12.23
N ALA A 607 17.71 36.62 -11.86
CA ALA A 607 16.33 36.17 -11.79
C ALA A 607 15.37 37.29 -12.19
N SER A 608 14.22 36.90 -12.74
CA SER A 608 13.08 37.78 -12.98
C SER A 608 11.82 37.10 -12.47
N ALA A 609 10.82 37.89 -12.07
CA ALA A 609 9.55 37.39 -11.57
C ALA A 609 8.39 38.00 -12.34
N MET A 610 7.28 37.27 -12.43
CA MET A 610 6.05 37.72 -13.08
C MET A 610 4.81 37.06 -12.48
N PRO A 611 3.63 37.71 -12.53
CA PRO A 611 2.37 37.06 -12.21
C PRO A 611 2.09 35.88 -13.17
N ASN A 612 1.46 34.83 -12.67
CA ASN A 612 1.22 33.61 -13.44
C ASN A 612 -0.15 32.99 -13.12
N ASN A 613 -0.94 32.72 -14.17
CA ASN A 613 -2.29 32.14 -14.09
C ASN A 613 -2.31 30.64 -13.71
N ASN A 614 -1.20 29.92 -13.89
CA ASN A 614 -1.11 28.49 -13.60
C ASN A 614 -0.79 28.21 -12.12
N ILE A 615 -0.86 29.23 -11.27
CA ILE A 615 -0.60 29.17 -9.84
C ILE A 615 -1.76 29.88 -9.17
N VAL A 616 -2.44 29.21 -8.25
CA VAL A 616 -3.51 29.84 -7.44
C VAL A 616 -2.88 30.60 -6.29
N TRP A 617 -3.26 31.86 -6.13
CA TRP A 617 -2.87 32.69 -5.00
C TRP A 617 -3.88 32.59 -3.86
N PHE A 618 -3.40 32.27 -2.65
CA PHE A 618 -4.23 32.00 -1.47
C PHE A 618 -4.26 33.13 -0.43
N LEU A 619 -3.38 34.13 -0.54
CA LEU A 619 -3.41 35.28 0.35
C LEU A 619 -4.38 36.36 -0.17
N GLU A 620 -4.60 37.39 0.64
CA GLU A 620 -5.40 38.55 0.21
C GLU A 620 -4.87 39.12 -1.12
N LYS A 621 -5.79 39.52 -1.99
CA LYS A 621 -5.45 40.24 -3.22
C LYS A 621 -4.70 41.54 -2.88
N GLY A 622 -3.67 41.86 -3.67
CA GLY A 622 -2.98 43.14 -3.57
C GLY A 622 -1.62 43.18 -4.24
N ALA A 623 -0.95 44.33 -4.12
CA ALA A 623 0.43 44.52 -4.56
C ALA A 623 1.41 43.98 -3.51
N TYR A 624 2.35 43.14 -3.93
CA TYR A 624 3.39 42.56 -3.10
C TYR A 624 4.78 42.91 -3.65
N HIS A 625 5.63 43.46 -2.79
CA HIS A 625 7.02 43.77 -3.06
C HIS A 625 7.91 42.56 -2.80
N TYR A 626 8.74 42.19 -3.77
CA TYR A 626 9.68 41.06 -3.65
C TYR A 626 11.14 41.47 -3.76
N ARG A 627 11.96 40.85 -2.90
CA ARG A 627 13.42 40.90 -2.94
C ARG A 627 13.98 39.49 -2.86
N MET A 628 15.17 39.31 -3.42
CA MET A 628 15.86 38.05 -3.45
C MET A 628 17.33 38.22 -3.07
N GLN A 629 17.89 37.23 -2.38
CA GLN A 629 19.31 37.14 -2.10
C GLN A 629 19.76 35.69 -2.29
N THR A 630 20.90 35.46 -2.93
CA THR A 630 21.48 34.12 -3.01
C THR A 630 22.43 33.87 -1.85
N ILE A 631 22.43 32.63 -1.35
CA ILE A 631 23.26 32.18 -0.24
C ILE A 631 23.90 30.85 -0.66
N TRP A 632 25.23 30.80 -0.65
CA TRP A 632 25.99 29.57 -0.94
C TRP A 632 26.53 28.92 0.33
N ASP A 633 26.88 29.71 1.35
CA ASP A 633 27.21 29.17 2.67
C ASP A 633 26.63 30.12 3.72
N LYS A 634 25.57 29.66 4.40
CA LYS A 634 24.88 30.49 5.39
C LYS A 634 25.68 30.66 6.67
N LYS A 635 26.40 29.63 7.11
CA LYS A 635 27.28 29.69 8.30
C LYS A 635 28.34 30.77 8.11
N ARG A 636 28.97 30.79 6.94
CA ARG A 636 30.03 31.76 6.59
C ARG A 636 29.51 33.05 5.96
N LEU A 637 28.19 33.19 5.85
CA LEU A 637 27.51 34.31 5.18
C LEU A 637 28.11 34.61 3.80
N ILE A 638 28.34 33.59 2.98
CA ILE A 638 28.79 33.76 1.58
C ILE A 638 27.55 33.82 0.69
N GLY A 639 27.36 34.94 -0.01
CA GLY A 639 26.13 35.23 -0.72
C GLY A 639 26.24 36.41 -1.67
N SER A 640 25.14 36.74 -2.37
CA SER A 640 25.07 37.91 -3.26
C SER A 640 24.56 39.15 -2.53
N SER A 641 24.78 40.31 -3.16
CA SER A 641 23.95 41.48 -2.89
C SER A 641 22.47 41.18 -3.17
N THR A 642 21.59 41.90 -2.50
CA THR A 642 20.14 41.76 -2.70
C THR A 642 19.71 42.29 -4.07
N LEU A 643 18.84 41.53 -4.74
CA LEU A 643 18.16 41.91 -5.97
C LEU A 643 16.72 42.29 -5.65
N THR A 644 16.30 43.49 -6.03
CA THR A 644 14.88 43.87 -6.02
C THR A 644 14.21 43.27 -7.27
N LEU A 645 13.20 42.43 -7.07
CA LEU A 645 12.47 41.79 -8.18
C LEU A 645 11.34 42.70 -8.71
N GLY A 646 10.73 43.50 -7.83
CA GLY A 646 9.68 44.45 -8.18
C GLY A 646 8.41 44.29 -7.34
N ASP A 647 7.38 45.03 -7.73
CA ASP A 647 6.04 44.98 -7.15
C ASP A 647 5.10 44.24 -8.10
N PHE A 648 4.33 43.28 -7.57
CA PHE A 648 3.44 42.44 -8.36
C PHE A 648 2.02 42.45 -7.77
N ASN A 649 1.02 42.71 -8.61
CA ASN A 649 -0.39 42.55 -8.24
C ASN A 649 -0.74 41.06 -8.29
N LEU A 650 -0.97 40.45 -7.13
CA LEU A 650 -1.27 39.03 -6.97
C LEU A 650 -2.69 38.83 -6.44
N GLY A 651 -3.28 37.68 -6.72
CA GLY A 651 -4.68 37.40 -6.41
C GLY A 651 -5.67 38.02 -7.40
N GLU A 652 -5.22 38.60 -8.50
CA GLU A 652 -6.08 39.04 -9.59
C GLU A 652 -6.54 37.85 -10.43
N ILE A 653 -7.81 37.84 -10.84
CA ILE A 653 -8.30 36.89 -11.84
C ILE A 653 -7.73 37.35 -13.18
N GLY A 654 -6.90 36.51 -13.79
CA GLY A 654 -6.21 36.87 -15.02
C GLY A 654 -7.13 37.18 -16.18
N SER A 655 -6.60 37.89 -17.18
CA SER A 655 -7.31 38.27 -18.41
C SER A 655 -7.66 37.09 -19.35
N ASN A 656 -7.21 35.87 -19.03
CA ASN A 656 -7.57 34.67 -19.77
C ASN A 656 -8.88 34.09 -19.18
N PRO A 657 -10.04 34.25 -19.86
CA PRO A 657 -11.34 33.83 -19.35
C PRO A 657 -11.46 32.31 -19.13
N ASN A 658 -10.54 31.51 -19.69
CA ASN A 658 -10.58 30.05 -19.59
C ASN A 658 -9.92 29.49 -18.32
N MET A 659 -9.26 30.31 -17.49
CA MET A 659 -8.56 29.82 -16.29
C MET A 659 -9.18 30.25 -14.95
N GLY A 660 -9.92 31.36 -14.89
CA GLY A 660 -10.77 31.76 -13.74
C GLY A 660 -10.11 31.85 -12.35
N LYS A 661 -8.78 31.69 -12.25
CA LYS A 661 -8.04 31.49 -11.00
C LYS A 661 -7.25 32.74 -10.60
N PRO A 662 -7.11 33.02 -9.28
CA PRO A 662 -6.32 34.13 -8.78
C PRO A 662 -4.83 33.89 -9.03
N GLN A 663 -4.15 34.80 -9.72
CA GLN A 663 -2.76 34.66 -10.16
C GLN A 663 -1.75 34.67 -9.00
N GLY A 664 -0.92 33.63 -8.92
CA GLY A 664 0.30 33.57 -8.10
C GLY A 664 1.54 34.14 -8.81
N LEU A 665 2.73 33.89 -8.26
CA LEU A 665 3.99 34.41 -8.79
C LEU A 665 4.89 33.29 -9.34
N LEU A 666 5.39 33.49 -10.56
CA LEU A 666 6.47 32.70 -11.15
C LEU A 666 7.79 33.46 -10.99
N LEU A 667 8.78 32.81 -10.40
CA LEU A 667 10.18 33.25 -10.41
C LEU A 667 10.95 32.41 -11.44
N ASN A 668 11.57 33.08 -12.41
CA ASN A 668 12.42 32.49 -13.43
C ASN A 668 13.90 32.78 -13.09
N ILE A 669 14.66 31.71 -12.88
CA ILE A 669 16.07 31.72 -12.56
C ILE A 669 16.85 31.52 -13.87
N GLY A 670 17.71 32.49 -14.23
CA GLY A 670 18.46 32.49 -15.49
C GLY A 670 18.33 33.79 -16.27
N ALA A 671 19.10 33.94 -17.35
CA ALA A 671 19.07 35.15 -18.17
C ALA A 671 17.73 35.32 -18.91
N ASN A 672 17.34 36.58 -19.12
CA ASN A 672 16.25 36.95 -20.03
C ASN A 672 16.52 36.35 -21.42
N SER A 673 15.46 35.99 -22.13
CA SER A 673 15.43 35.36 -23.45
C SER A 673 16.20 36.06 -24.59
N TYR A 674 16.89 37.17 -24.31
CA TYR A 674 17.60 38.00 -25.27
C TYR A 674 19.13 37.81 -25.25
N ASP A 675 19.72 37.25 -24.18
CA ASP A 675 21.17 37.08 -24.03
C ASP A 675 21.61 35.61 -24.21
N GLY A 676 21.34 35.01 -25.37
CA GLY A 676 21.85 33.68 -25.76
C GLY A 676 21.48 32.50 -24.84
N PRO A 677 21.94 31.26 -25.15
CA PRO A 677 21.67 30.09 -24.34
C PRO A 677 22.58 30.09 -23.11
N SER A 678 22.27 30.93 -22.11
CA SER A 678 22.63 30.61 -20.73
C SER A 678 21.38 30.03 -20.08
N ASP A 679 21.23 28.72 -20.26
CA ASP A 679 20.21 27.94 -19.60
C ASP A 679 20.42 28.10 -18.09
N GLY A 680 19.54 28.83 -17.40
CA GLY A 680 19.53 28.93 -15.93
C GLY A 680 19.33 27.60 -15.19
N ASN A 681 19.42 26.47 -15.91
CA ASN A 681 19.45 25.11 -15.42
C ASN A 681 20.81 24.80 -14.79
N GLY A 682 20.81 23.98 -13.74
CA GLY A 682 22.05 23.55 -13.08
C GLY A 682 22.60 24.49 -12.01
N ASN A 683 21.96 25.64 -11.74
CA ASN A 683 22.32 26.47 -10.60
C ASN A 683 22.09 25.74 -9.27
N GLN A 684 23.11 25.73 -8.41
CA GLN A 684 23.08 25.11 -7.09
C GLN A 684 23.30 26.17 -6.02
N VAL A 685 22.22 26.58 -5.36
CA VAL A 685 22.24 27.68 -4.38
C VAL A 685 21.01 27.67 -3.47
N VAL A 686 21.08 28.32 -2.31
CA VAL A 686 19.88 28.69 -1.56
C VAL A 686 19.41 30.06 -2.01
N ILE A 687 18.14 30.17 -2.40
CA ILE A 687 17.48 31.44 -2.67
C ILE A 687 16.73 31.87 -1.41
N ARG A 688 17.15 32.97 -0.80
CA ARG A 688 16.37 33.68 0.20
C ARG A 688 15.43 34.65 -0.50
N LEU A 689 14.15 34.32 -0.55
CA LEU A 689 13.10 35.18 -1.08
C LEU A 689 12.42 35.93 0.08
N MET A 690 12.14 37.21 -0.15
CA MET A 690 11.59 38.11 0.85
C MET A 690 10.40 38.85 0.23
N ARG A 691 9.33 38.99 1.01
CA ARG A 691 8.06 39.57 0.54
C ARG A 691 7.46 40.49 1.59
N ALA A 692 6.87 41.59 1.13
CA ALA A 692 6.00 42.46 1.94
C ALA A 692 4.81 42.93 1.10
N ARG A 693 3.66 43.18 1.73
CA ARG A 693 2.54 43.85 1.06
C ARG A 693 2.90 45.32 0.86
N ALA A 694 2.70 45.85 -0.35
CA ALA A 694 3.06 47.23 -0.69
C ALA A 694 2.11 48.26 -0.04
N ASN A 695 0.84 47.90 0.15
CA ASN A 695 -0.20 48.75 0.74
C ASN A 695 -1.01 48.00 1.81
N GLY A 696 -1.47 48.69 2.86
CA GLY A 696 -2.24 48.11 3.97
C GLY A 696 -1.37 47.66 5.16
N ASN A 697 -1.83 46.65 5.92
CA ASN A 697 -1.07 46.11 7.05
C ASN A 697 0.23 45.45 6.56
N THR A 698 1.37 46.06 6.90
CA THR A 698 2.68 45.57 6.49
C THR A 698 3.05 44.32 7.28
N ALA A 699 3.04 43.17 6.60
CA ALA A 699 3.56 41.91 7.14
C ALA A 699 4.75 41.46 6.28
N TYR A 700 5.90 41.27 6.93
CA TYR A 700 7.14 40.85 6.31
C TYR A 700 7.26 39.33 6.36
N HIS A 701 7.70 38.73 5.26
CA HIS A 701 7.91 37.30 5.20
C HIS A 701 9.23 36.99 4.51
N SER A 702 9.90 35.92 4.97
CA SER A 702 11.07 35.36 4.30
C SER A 702 10.95 33.85 4.14
N ILE A 703 11.67 33.33 3.17
CA ILE A 703 11.75 31.90 2.88
C ILE A 703 13.10 31.59 2.24
N GLU A 704 13.62 30.40 2.51
CA GLU A 704 14.86 29.90 1.94
C GLU A 704 14.55 28.64 1.14
N ILE A 705 14.84 28.66 -0.16
CA ILE A 705 14.59 27.55 -1.08
C ILE A 705 15.93 26.99 -1.57
N PRO A 706 16.26 25.72 -1.27
CA PRO A 706 17.46 25.06 -1.78
C PRO A 706 17.27 24.62 -3.24
N VAL A 707 17.80 25.39 -4.18
CA VAL A 707 17.66 25.16 -5.62
C VAL A 707 18.72 24.16 -6.11
N CYS A 708 18.28 23.02 -6.63
CA CYS A 708 19.14 21.94 -7.15
C CYS A 708 19.12 21.88 -8.69
N GLY A 709 19.39 23.00 -9.35
CA GLY A 709 19.31 23.11 -10.82
C GLY A 709 17.92 23.48 -11.34
N THR A 710 17.01 23.87 -10.45
CA THR A 710 15.66 24.36 -10.79
C THR A 710 15.70 25.71 -11.49
N ARG A 711 14.97 25.83 -12.61
CA ARG A 711 14.78 27.08 -13.34
C ARG A 711 13.58 27.90 -12.85
N PHE A 712 12.49 27.23 -12.50
CA PHE A 712 11.25 27.90 -12.15
C PHE A 712 10.85 27.60 -10.71
N LEU A 713 10.62 28.65 -9.93
CA LEU A 713 9.99 28.57 -8.61
C LEU A 713 8.62 29.23 -8.65
N TYR A 714 7.69 28.65 -7.89
CA TYR A 714 6.27 29.01 -7.96
C TYR A 714 5.79 29.33 -6.55
N ASP A 715 5.31 30.56 -6.35
CA ASP A 715 4.76 31.05 -5.09
C ASP A 715 3.25 31.21 -5.20
N ASN A 716 2.55 30.50 -4.31
CA ASN A 716 1.08 30.51 -4.22
C ASN A 716 0.58 31.37 -3.06
N GLY A 717 1.47 32.06 -2.33
CA GLY A 717 1.14 32.84 -1.15
C GLY A 717 1.41 32.11 0.16
N LEU A 718 1.14 30.79 0.23
CA LEU A 718 1.38 29.96 1.41
C LEU A 718 2.79 29.35 1.43
N SER A 719 3.29 28.96 0.26
CA SER A 719 4.59 28.34 0.08
C SER A 719 5.20 28.67 -1.28
N VAL A 720 6.53 28.55 -1.37
CA VAL A 720 7.26 28.53 -2.64
C VAL A 720 7.72 27.11 -2.87
N CYS A 721 7.16 26.46 -3.88
CA CYS A 721 7.42 25.05 -4.16
C CYS A 721 7.36 24.11 -2.94
N GLY A 722 6.33 24.28 -2.08
CA GLY A 722 6.13 23.48 -0.87
C GLY A 722 6.99 23.89 0.34
N PHE A 723 7.93 24.83 0.20
CA PHE A 723 8.61 25.44 1.34
C PHE A 723 7.73 26.54 1.93
N LYS A 724 7.54 26.57 3.24
CA LYS A 724 6.61 27.51 3.89
C LYS A 724 7.26 28.87 4.14
N TRP A 725 6.48 29.93 3.92
CA TRP A 725 6.87 31.28 4.31
C TRP A 725 6.96 31.39 5.84
N LYS A 726 7.95 32.14 6.32
CA LYS A 726 8.10 32.51 7.73
C LYS A 726 7.75 33.97 7.90
N GLN A 727 6.99 34.29 8.95
CA GLN A 727 6.72 35.67 9.32
C GLN A 727 7.98 36.29 9.94
N GLU A 728 8.27 37.53 9.55
CA GLU A 728 9.45 38.27 9.96
C GLU A 728 9.07 39.63 10.55
N THR A 729 10.00 40.23 11.30
CA THR A 729 9.87 41.61 11.76
C THR A 729 10.24 42.62 10.67
N SER A 730 11.06 42.23 9.69
CA SER A 730 11.46 43.05 8.54
C SER A 730 11.98 42.20 7.37
N ILE A 731 12.03 42.77 6.16
CA ILE A 731 12.72 42.17 4.99
C ILE A 731 14.16 42.71 4.81
N ALA A 732 14.90 42.83 5.92
CA ALA A 732 16.28 43.27 5.88
C ALA A 732 17.19 42.25 5.15
N PRO A 733 18.08 42.72 4.26
CA PRO A 733 19.04 41.84 3.60
C PRO A 733 20.10 41.33 4.58
N LEU A 734 20.64 40.13 4.34
CA LEU A 734 21.77 39.64 5.11
C LEU A 734 23.05 40.36 4.65
N THR A 735 23.88 40.79 5.60
CA THR A 735 25.24 41.22 5.29
C THR A 735 26.07 39.99 4.96
N VAL A 736 26.61 39.91 3.74
CA VAL A 736 27.30 38.73 3.22
C VAL A 736 28.65 39.07 2.59
N ASN A 737 29.51 38.08 2.55
CA ASN A 737 30.79 38.05 1.85
C ASN A 737 30.57 37.87 0.34
N THR A 738 30.45 38.97 -0.41
CA THR A 738 30.24 38.98 -1.88
C THR A 738 31.53 38.79 -2.70
N MET A 739 32.69 38.90 -2.06
CA MET A 739 34.01 38.81 -2.67
C MET A 739 34.47 37.38 -2.99
N ILE A 740 33.81 36.37 -2.43
CA ILE A 740 34.11 34.96 -2.70
C ILE A 740 33.62 34.61 -4.11
N GLN A 741 34.44 33.85 -4.84
CA GLN A 741 34.23 33.49 -6.25
C GLN A 741 34.01 31.98 -6.46
N SER A 742 34.54 31.15 -5.56
CA SER A 742 34.33 29.71 -5.55
C SER A 742 34.53 29.16 -4.15
N ILE A 743 33.88 28.05 -3.86
CA ILE A 743 33.92 27.35 -2.56
C ILE A 743 34.17 25.88 -2.82
N HIS A 744 35.14 25.30 -2.13
CA HIS A 744 35.32 23.86 -2.02
C HIS A 744 35.06 23.43 -0.58
N PHE A 745 33.99 22.67 -0.38
CA PHE A 745 33.62 22.10 0.92
C PHE A 745 34.41 20.82 1.16
N VAL A 746 35.14 20.75 2.27
CA VAL A 746 35.95 19.60 2.69
C VAL A 746 35.56 19.25 4.13
N GLY A 747 34.50 18.44 4.27
CA GLY A 747 33.82 18.25 5.55
C GLY A 747 33.31 19.59 6.09
N ASP A 748 33.59 19.87 7.36
CA ASP A 748 33.17 21.12 8.02
C ASP A 748 33.96 22.36 7.57
N ASN A 749 35.13 22.17 6.95
CA ASN A 749 35.99 23.26 6.47
C ASN A 749 35.70 23.65 5.03
N VAL A 750 36.11 24.86 4.65
CA VAL A 750 36.08 25.34 3.25
C VAL A 750 37.44 25.82 2.76
N VAL A 751 37.65 25.62 1.47
CA VAL A 751 38.73 26.24 0.70
C VAL A 751 38.11 27.11 -0.38
N CYS A 752 38.26 28.42 -0.26
CA CYS A 752 37.63 29.39 -1.15
C CYS A 752 38.67 30.10 -2.04
N LYS A 753 38.18 30.73 -3.11
CA LYS A 753 38.89 31.80 -3.83
C LYS A 753 38.11 33.09 -3.64
N GLY A 754 38.79 34.20 -3.36
CA GLY A 754 38.12 35.49 -3.18
C GLY A 754 39.04 36.68 -3.36
N THR A 755 38.46 37.83 -3.68
CA THR A 755 39.20 39.06 -3.98
C THR A 755 39.58 39.87 -2.74
N ALA A 756 39.03 39.52 -1.57
CA ALA A 756 39.32 40.16 -0.28
C ALA A 756 39.12 39.18 0.88
N CYS A 757 39.70 39.51 2.04
CA CYS A 757 39.50 38.77 3.28
C CYS A 757 38.02 38.87 3.75
N PRO A 758 37.40 37.77 4.20
CA PRO A 758 36.05 37.81 4.76
C PRO A 758 35.93 38.69 6.00
N THR A 759 34.77 39.32 6.19
CA THR A 759 34.51 40.27 7.30
C THR A 759 33.30 39.91 8.15
N VAL A 760 32.47 38.96 7.70
CA VAL A 760 31.27 38.48 8.40
C VAL A 760 31.18 36.96 8.36
N GLY A 761 30.26 36.40 9.14
CA GLY A 761 29.99 34.96 9.20
C GLY A 761 30.82 34.23 10.26
N GLU A 762 30.43 32.99 10.51
CA GLU A 762 31.09 32.08 11.43
C GLU A 762 32.04 31.17 10.67
N TRP A 763 33.34 31.32 10.94
CA TRP A 763 34.40 30.58 10.24
C TRP A 763 35.01 29.52 11.15
N THR A 764 35.44 28.41 10.53
CA THR A 764 36.00 27.25 11.22
C THR A 764 37.52 27.30 11.13
N VAL A 765 38.22 26.95 12.22
CA VAL A 765 39.69 26.87 12.20
C VAL A 765 40.14 25.93 11.08
N GLY A 766 41.08 26.40 10.25
CA GLY A 766 41.53 25.69 9.05
C GLY A 766 40.81 26.08 7.76
N ASP A 767 39.78 26.93 7.81
CA ASP A 767 39.21 27.53 6.61
C ASP A 767 40.24 28.40 5.88
N ILE A 768 40.26 28.31 4.56
CA ILE A 768 41.25 28.97 3.69
C ILE A 768 40.54 29.81 2.63
N VAL A 769 41.04 31.01 2.38
CA VAL A 769 40.67 31.84 1.22
C VAL A 769 41.93 32.18 0.44
N TYR A 770 42.06 31.64 -0.76
CA TYR A 770 43.11 32.05 -1.70
C TYR A 770 42.77 33.42 -2.28
N ASN A 771 43.72 34.35 -2.17
CA ASN A 771 43.54 35.71 -2.62
C ASN A 771 43.69 35.78 -4.15
N THR A 772 42.62 36.18 -4.83
CA THR A 772 42.60 36.43 -6.28
C THR A 772 42.57 37.93 -6.63
N GLY A 773 42.61 38.81 -5.62
CA GLY A 773 42.61 40.26 -5.79
C GLY A 773 43.95 40.80 -6.27
N THR A 774 43.92 41.79 -7.16
CA THR A 774 45.11 42.41 -7.77
C THR A 774 45.89 43.36 -6.86
N ALA A 775 45.38 43.65 -5.66
CA ALA A 775 45.86 44.71 -4.77
C ALA A 775 46.49 44.23 -3.44
N SER A 776 46.69 42.93 -3.24
CA SER A 776 47.19 42.38 -1.96
C SER A 776 48.51 41.63 -2.11
N ASN A 777 49.45 41.86 -1.19
CA ASN A 777 50.76 41.17 -1.11
C ASN A 777 50.66 39.75 -0.52
N ASN A 778 49.49 39.36 0.00
CA ASN A 778 49.28 38.06 0.63
C ASN A 778 48.71 37.07 -0.39
N ALA A 779 49.24 35.85 -0.41
CA ALA A 779 48.77 34.79 -1.29
C ALA A 779 47.44 34.19 -0.80
N MET A 780 47.22 34.17 0.51
CA MET A 780 46.00 33.60 1.11
C MET A 780 45.70 34.16 2.51
N TRP A 781 44.50 33.88 2.97
CA TRP A 781 44.09 34.03 4.36
C TRP A 781 43.71 32.66 4.94
N ILE A 782 44.15 32.38 6.16
CA ILE A 782 43.77 31.18 6.92
C ILE A 782 43.08 31.60 8.21
N TYR A 783 41.95 30.96 8.53
CA TYR A 783 41.24 31.19 9.77
C TYR A 783 41.85 30.35 10.89
N THR A 784 42.25 31.01 11.97
CA THR A 784 42.89 30.40 13.14
C THR A 784 42.08 30.69 14.40
N ALA A 785 42.49 30.16 15.55
CA ALA A 785 41.89 30.49 16.84
C ALA A 785 41.91 32.00 17.16
N ASN A 786 42.81 32.77 16.52
CA ASN A 786 42.94 34.22 16.68
C ASN A 786 42.27 35.00 15.53
N GLY A 787 41.40 34.36 14.74
CA GLY A 787 40.79 34.94 13.54
C GLY A 787 41.63 34.80 12.27
N TRP A 788 41.32 35.63 11.26
CA TRP A 788 41.98 35.62 9.96
C TRP A 788 43.44 36.05 10.02
N GLN A 789 44.32 35.23 9.46
CA GLN A 789 45.77 35.51 9.33
C GLN A 789 46.17 35.54 7.86
N ALA A 790 46.82 36.61 7.44
CA ALA A 790 47.39 36.76 6.11
C ALA A 790 48.68 35.92 5.97
N ARG A 791 48.86 35.28 4.80
CA ARG A 791 50.03 34.45 4.48
C ARG A 791 50.56 34.74 3.09
#